data_AF-A0A532UKT3-F1
#
_entry.id   AF-A0A532UKT3-F1
#
_cell.length_a   1.000
_cell.length_b   1.000
_cell.length_c   1.000
_cell.angle_alpha   90.00
_cell.angle_beta   90.00
_cell.angle_gamma   90.00
#
_symmetry.space_group_name_H-M   'P 1'
#
loop_
_entity.id
_entity.type
_entity.pdbx_description
1 polymer ?
#
loop_
_entity_poly.entity_id
_entity_poly.type
_entity_poly.pdbx_seq_one_letter_code
_entity_poly.pdbx_strand_id
1 'polypeptide(L)'
;MHLTTLGLDIGSNSVGSAWIDLKNKRIKLGGSVFPAGVEDSDTKRGAPKNQARRGYRSQARITKRRAERKHQMRRFLLERGWMPSEKEQEAKWLEKSDPWILRKEGLERELTEHEFGRVLLHMSQRRGAYGFDIDEENEDAGKVKDAINQTQKTMEQYKVRTFGELMAIKLKERRTEVGRKHKKIAAPIRNRTKASGEGTYEFCADRSMIWEEFHKLWEMQKSFTGELAKQLTDEDRKALDDSEGDATWRCKGILFGQRKTYWDVGTMARCDLEPTDMKCPKADMYAQDFLVLETVNNIRITPRGELKRPLEEEERKEVIAVLEKQKTASEGTVRKALGIDRGVKKTMYTLSLEKDPKRGLNTNWFKREIVTAIGREEWAKFDAKKQQSINKAILKFDPQLKKDQQRLREGCFRWWEFKDEQTEKFIEAWRERPKVDTRINYSRKAIINLLPYMREGFTVNEARNRFAEDAENGASDAQRQRYSFGARAGNRRVRHYMQKHPELLPPAPENISNPVVRRAIHEVRRHIQAYIHEFGCKPKRVVVELAREARQSEYVRNRQLSENRKREEKRKEIIEKFDLAGETKTQQAKAVKRVLLSREQKYWCAYCDNNRDTISEELAASGEGVELDHIVPESRGGNSYLSNLVLCHSECNRGKGNRTPKEWLTVEEFVRLEQRLKHLERDNKVKWDNLHEEVPDLDGFVESQLTDTAYAARQVVAWLERTLYGDKNDGKRRVFTTKGRYTAILRRDWGLLPDKTGGGDKEGKNRADHRHHAIDAVIIALSGPERLSQLAKAAEAVEKEEVARREPIVVPWGNFDSFRADVMKEWKKLVVSHRPERRKIAGSLHKDTQFGPVVDKNGRLTGEFTIRKFAMSLKPSHLRVPKGWEELRAKLDRCTTKRQRRKIRARMLALPDVSGGKSGLIRDRWFREELRNALRREGLNPDSFTDTQMKMLVKNKGLILDSGVPIRRVTLVRRPTIVEIKRKRWNPSTGKMEYVENVRSRRYYEPQNNHHVEIRENNKGRWIGQPVTNFDASKRVRPSKISGNKTQSAVNRGDTKDGKFIMSLSIGEMVYMKHPETGIADYFVVFKIDGNGYIHFTPHTDAGRAKETDKFPAREDIRLLAAQLQTLDAQEGKGPQKVWIGPLGDQKILARD
;
A
#
# COMPACT_ATOMS: atom_id res chain seq x y z
N MET A 1 -47.17 0.93 -19.10
CA MET A 1 -45.71 0.93 -18.82
C MET A 1 -45.22 -0.51 -18.62
N HIS A 2 -44.27 -0.98 -19.43
CA HIS A 2 -43.53 -2.24 -19.19
C HIS A 2 -42.15 -1.89 -18.59
N LEU A 3 -42.06 -1.59 -17.29
CA LEU A 3 -40.81 -1.09 -16.69
C LEU A 3 -40.06 -2.19 -15.93
N THR A 4 -39.00 -2.71 -16.55
CA THR A 4 -38.03 -3.62 -15.92
C THR A 4 -36.90 -2.82 -15.28
N THR A 5 -36.65 -3.02 -13.99
CA THR A 5 -35.59 -2.34 -13.23
C THR A 5 -34.61 -3.33 -12.62
N LEU A 6 -33.32 -3.00 -12.66
CA LEU A 6 -32.26 -3.71 -11.94
C LEU A 6 -31.74 -2.85 -10.79
N GLY A 7 -31.76 -3.37 -9.56
CA GLY A 7 -31.09 -2.77 -8.40
C GLY A 7 -29.77 -3.47 -8.10
N LEU A 8 -28.76 -2.70 -7.68
CA LEU A 8 -27.42 -3.20 -7.36
C LEU A 8 -26.95 -2.64 -6.01
N ASP A 9 -26.79 -3.53 -5.02
CA ASP A 9 -26.07 -3.28 -3.77
C ASP A 9 -24.63 -3.78 -3.92
N ILE A 10 -23.66 -2.85 -3.92
CA ILE A 10 -22.26 -3.16 -4.24
C ILE A 10 -21.41 -3.00 -2.98
N GLY A 11 -21.08 -4.14 -2.38
CA GLY A 11 -20.09 -4.24 -1.32
C GLY A 11 -18.66 -4.35 -1.84
N SER A 12 -17.72 -4.40 -0.91
CA SER A 12 -16.29 -4.58 -1.20
C SER A 12 -15.91 -6.04 -1.48
N ASN A 13 -16.74 -6.99 -1.03
CA ASN A 13 -16.60 -8.44 -1.20
C ASN A 13 -17.93 -9.15 -1.48
N SER A 14 -19.00 -8.40 -1.75
CA SER A 14 -20.32 -8.92 -2.06
C SER A 14 -21.02 -8.04 -3.09
N VAL A 15 -21.91 -8.63 -3.88
CA VAL A 15 -22.85 -7.92 -4.76
C VAL A 15 -24.23 -8.52 -4.56
N GLY A 16 -25.16 -7.71 -4.07
CA GLY A 16 -26.59 -7.98 -4.11
C GLY A 16 -27.20 -7.40 -5.38
N SER A 17 -28.13 -8.12 -5.99
CA SER A 17 -28.80 -7.65 -7.20
C SER A 17 -30.27 -8.10 -7.24
N ALA A 18 -31.14 -7.29 -7.82
CA ALA A 18 -32.55 -7.65 -7.99
C ALA A 18 -33.10 -7.12 -9.31
N TRP A 19 -33.65 -8.01 -10.13
CA TRP A 19 -34.44 -7.66 -11.31
C TRP A 19 -35.92 -7.63 -10.95
N ILE A 20 -36.59 -6.53 -11.26
CA ILE A 20 -38.01 -6.31 -10.97
C ILE A 20 -38.73 -5.92 -12.25
N ASP A 21 -39.74 -6.70 -12.63
CA ASP A 21 -40.73 -6.35 -13.63
C ASP A 21 -42.01 -5.86 -12.93
N LEU A 22 -42.22 -4.55 -12.93
CA LEU A 22 -43.38 -3.93 -12.29
C LEU A 22 -44.70 -4.30 -12.97
N LYS A 23 -44.69 -4.61 -14.27
CA LYS A 23 -45.92 -4.96 -14.99
C LYS A 23 -46.39 -6.36 -14.60
N ASN A 24 -45.46 -7.31 -14.63
CA ASN A 24 -45.76 -8.72 -14.36
C ASN A 24 -45.59 -9.09 -12.87
N LYS A 25 -45.31 -8.12 -11.99
CA LYS A 25 -45.06 -8.31 -10.55
C LYS A 25 -44.02 -9.40 -10.28
N ARG A 26 -42.98 -9.46 -11.13
CA ARG A 26 -41.95 -10.51 -11.07
C ARG A 26 -40.67 -9.97 -10.44
N ILE A 27 -40.17 -10.68 -9.44
CA ILE A 27 -38.87 -10.42 -8.80
C ILE A 27 -37.95 -11.60 -9.12
N LYS A 28 -36.69 -11.31 -9.43
CA LYS A 28 -35.61 -12.30 -9.44
C LYS A 28 -34.41 -11.72 -8.71
N LEU A 29 -33.90 -12.44 -7.71
CA LEU A 29 -32.76 -12.02 -6.89
C LEU A 29 -31.47 -12.67 -7.38
N GLY A 30 -30.36 -12.03 -7.04
CA GLY A 30 -29.02 -12.57 -7.19
C GLY A 30 -28.12 -12.07 -6.08
N GLY A 31 -27.18 -12.92 -5.67
CA GLY A 31 -26.26 -12.64 -4.58
C GLY A 31 -24.95 -13.37 -4.81
N SER A 32 -23.83 -12.63 -4.75
CA SER A 32 -22.51 -13.24 -4.82
C SER A 32 -21.58 -12.68 -3.75
N VAL A 33 -20.67 -13.54 -3.30
CA VAL A 33 -19.57 -13.26 -2.37
C VAL A 33 -18.27 -13.60 -3.09
N PHE A 34 -17.28 -12.73 -2.98
CA PHE A 34 -16.00 -12.88 -3.65
C PHE A 34 -14.85 -12.35 -2.80
N PRO A 35 -13.62 -12.85 -3.01
CA PRO A 35 -12.49 -12.42 -2.21
C PRO A 35 -12.21 -10.94 -2.42
N ALA A 36 -12.01 -10.20 -1.33
CA ALA A 36 -11.63 -8.80 -1.41
C ALA A 36 -10.31 -8.67 -2.21
N GLY A 37 -10.18 -7.61 -3.02
CA GLY A 37 -8.97 -7.32 -3.81
C GLY A 37 -7.73 -6.96 -2.97
N VAL A 38 -7.85 -7.03 -1.65
CA VAL A 38 -6.93 -6.58 -0.60
C VAL A 38 -6.61 -7.74 0.34
N GLU A 39 -5.54 -7.63 1.12
CA GLU A 39 -5.35 -8.54 2.25
C GLU A 39 -6.57 -8.44 3.16
N ASP A 40 -7.11 -9.59 3.57
CA ASP A 40 -8.39 -9.68 4.26
C ASP A 40 -8.24 -10.75 5.34
N SER A 41 -8.48 -10.36 6.60
CA SER A 41 -8.72 -11.24 7.74
C SER A 41 -10.10 -10.92 8.30
N ASP A 42 -10.63 -11.77 9.19
CA ASP A 42 -11.93 -11.55 9.81
C ASP A 42 -12.02 -10.21 10.57
N THR A 43 -10.89 -9.63 10.95
CA THR A 43 -10.79 -8.39 11.71
C THR A 43 -10.09 -7.24 10.99
N LYS A 44 -9.37 -7.48 9.88
CA LYS A 44 -8.55 -6.45 9.23
C LYS A 44 -8.56 -6.60 7.70
N ARG A 45 -8.83 -5.49 7.00
CA ARG A 45 -8.46 -5.36 5.58
C ARG A 45 -7.21 -4.52 5.45
N GLY A 46 -6.16 -5.13 4.91
CA GLY A 46 -4.85 -4.54 4.75
C GLY A 46 -4.62 -3.96 3.36
N ALA A 47 -3.35 -3.82 3.00
CA ALA A 47 -2.94 -3.29 1.71
C ALA A 47 -3.48 -4.15 0.52
N PRO A 48 -3.61 -3.57 -0.69
CA PRO A 48 -3.86 -4.33 -1.90
C PRO A 48 -2.89 -5.52 -2.04
N LYS A 49 -3.40 -6.74 -2.33
CA LYS A 49 -2.54 -7.94 -2.50
C LYS A 49 -1.43 -7.73 -3.56
N ASN A 50 -1.67 -6.81 -4.51
CA ASN A 50 -0.70 -6.45 -5.53
C ASN A 50 0.52 -5.67 -4.98
N GLN A 51 0.40 -4.96 -3.86
CA GLN A 51 1.46 -4.18 -3.22
C GLN A 51 2.52 -5.11 -2.62
N ALA A 52 2.12 -6.09 -1.82
CA ALA A 52 3.03 -7.14 -1.31
C ALA A 52 3.77 -7.84 -2.47
N ARG A 53 3.05 -8.21 -3.54
CA ARG A 53 3.66 -8.78 -4.75
C ARG A 53 4.69 -7.84 -5.41
N ARG A 54 4.43 -6.52 -5.47
CA ARG A 54 5.41 -5.53 -5.97
C ARG A 54 6.64 -5.49 -5.06
N GLY A 55 6.45 -5.51 -3.73
CA GLY A 55 7.51 -5.57 -2.73
C GLY A 55 8.43 -6.77 -2.92
N TYR A 56 7.90 -7.98 -2.92
CA TYR A 56 8.67 -9.21 -3.16
C TYR A 56 9.39 -9.21 -4.52
N ARG A 57 8.74 -8.71 -5.58
CA ARG A 57 9.39 -8.58 -6.89
C ARG A 57 10.56 -7.60 -6.87
N SER A 58 10.43 -6.48 -6.15
CA SER A 58 11.51 -5.51 -5.95
C SER A 58 12.68 -6.16 -5.20
N GLN A 59 12.41 -6.80 -4.07
CA GLN A 59 13.41 -7.52 -3.27
C GLN A 59 14.12 -8.62 -4.06
N ALA A 60 13.39 -9.39 -4.88
CA ALA A 60 13.97 -10.42 -5.75
C ALA A 60 14.93 -9.81 -6.79
N ARG A 61 14.56 -8.67 -7.41
CA ARG A 61 15.43 -7.94 -8.34
C ARG A 61 16.66 -7.38 -7.63
N ILE A 62 16.51 -6.79 -6.45
CA ILE A 62 17.62 -6.28 -5.63
C ILE A 62 18.58 -7.42 -5.29
N THR A 63 18.05 -8.56 -4.85
CA THR A 63 18.84 -9.75 -4.48
C THR A 63 19.58 -10.31 -5.68
N LYS A 64 18.90 -10.50 -6.82
CA LYS A 64 19.52 -10.97 -8.07
C LYS A 64 20.65 -10.03 -8.51
N ARG A 65 20.39 -8.72 -8.57
CA ARG A 65 21.39 -7.73 -8.99
C ARG A 65 22.56 -7.61 -8.02
N ARG A 66 22.31 -7.73 -6.72
CA ARG A 66 23.37 -7.77 -5.71
C ARG A 66 24.23 -9.02 -5.85
N ALA A 67 23.62 -10.18 -6.14
CA ALA A 67 24.35 -11.41 -6.40
C ALA A 67 25.19 -11.30 -7.68
N GLU A 68 24.61 -10.80 -8.76
CA GLU A 68 25.29 -10.54 -10.04
C GLU A 68 26.50 -9.62 -9.85
N ARG A 69 26.31 -8.49 -9.17
CA ARG A 69 27.40 -7.55 -8.90
C ARG A 69 28.52 -8.18 -8.07
N LYS A 70 28.18 -8.96 -7.03
CA LYS A 70 29.19 -9.67 -6.24
C LYS A 70 29.95 -10.69 -7.07
N HIS A 71 29.29 -11.32 -8.01
CA HIS A 71 29.90 -12.27 -8.93
C HIS A 71 30.85 -11.56 -9.90
N GLN A 72 30.39 -10.49 -10.56
CA GLN A 72 31.22 -9.66 -11.44
C GLN A 72 32.44 -9.07 -10.70
N MET A 73 32.25 -8.56 -9.48
CA MET A 73 33.35 -8.06 -8.66
C MET A 73 34.38 -9.15 -8.36
N ARG A 74 33.95 -10.35 -7.98
CA ARG A 74 34.88 -11.46 -7.70
C ARG A 74 35.64 -11.89 -8.95
N ARG A 75 34.96 -11.96 -10.09
CA ARG A 75 35.58 -12.27 -11.37
C ARG A 75 36.65 -11.22 -11.73
N PHE A 76 36.30 -9.94 -11.63
CA PHE A 76 37.23 -8.83 -11.85
C PHE A 76 38.47 -8.92 -10.95
N LEU A 77 38.28 -9.15 -9.64
CA LEU A 77 39.41 -9.29 -8.70
C LEU A 77 40.29 -10.51 -9.01
N LEU A 78 39.71 -11.64 -9.45
CA LEU A 78 40.47 -12.83 -9.83
C LEU A 78 41.29 -12.60 -11.10
N GLU A 79 40.70 -11.98 -12.13
CA GLU A 79 41.36 -11.68 -13.40
C GLU A 79 42.56 -10.73 -13.21
N ARG A 80 42.52 -9.87 -12.18
CA ARG A 80 43.60 -8.94 -11.83
C ARG A 80 44.57 -9.45 -10.75
N GLY A 81 44.35 -10.64 -10.19
CA GLY A 81 45.18 -11.14 -9.08
C GLY A 81 44.96 -10.42 -7.74
N TRP A 82 43.90 -9.62 -7.60
CA TRP A 82 43.57 -8.85 -6.39
C TRP A 82 42.76 -9.65 -5.37
N MET A 83 42.56 -10.94 -5.61
CA MET A 83 42.05 -11.87 -4.60
C MET A 83 42.65 -13.27 -4.79
N PRO A 84 42.76 -14.07 -3.71
CA PRO A 84 43.24 -15.45 -3.82
C PRO A 84 42.33 -16.30 -4.72
N SER A 85 42.96 -17.10 -5.59
CA SER A 85 42.29 -18.08 -6.44
C SER A 85 41.89 -19.34 -5.67
N GLU A 86 42.70 -19.74 -4.69
CA GLU A 86 42.47 -20.93 -3.87
C GLU A 86 41.46 -20.71 -2.75
N LYS A 87 40.53 -21.65 -2.59
CA LYS A 87 39.39 -21.52 -1.67
C LYS A 87 39.79 -21.41 -0.20
N GLU A 88 40.82 -22.14 0.23
CA GLU A 88 41.32 -22.08 1.60
C GLU A 88 42.02 -20.76 1.91
N GLN A 89 42.77 -20.25 0.93
CA GLN A 89 43.42 -18.94 1.03
C GLN A 89 42.38 -17.82 1.03
N GLU A 90 41.35 -17.91 0.19
CA GLU A 90 40.21 -16.97 0.20
C GLU A 90 39.54 -16.93 1.59
N ALA A 91 39.31 -18.09 2.19
CA ALA A 91 38.71 -18.18 3.53
C ALA A 91 39.59 -17.50 4.59
N LYS A 92 40.90 -17.79 4.61
CA LYS A 92 41.88 -17.14 5.51
C LYS A 92 41.96 -15.64 5.27
N TRP A 93 41.97 -15.21 4.01
CA TRP A 93 41.98 -13.80 3.61
C TRP A 93 40.74 -13.07 4.16
N LEU A 94 39.55 -13.62 3.98
CA LEU A 94 38.30 -13.01 4.49
C LEU A 94 38.23 -12.95 6.02
N GLU A 95 38.88 -13.89 6.71
CA GLU A 95 38.93 -13.96 8.18
C GLU A 95 39.93 -12.97 8.78
N LYS A 96 41.14 -12.88 8.22
CA LYS A 96 42.23 -12.06 8.76
C LYS A 96 42.14 -10.58 8.38
N SER A 97 41.53 -10.26 7.23
CA SER A 97 41.47 -8.87 6.73
C SER A 97 40.23 -8.11 7.23
N ASP A 98 40.45 -7.05 8.01
CA ASP A 98 39.39 -6.13 8.42
C ASP A 98 39.25 -4.97 7.42
N PRO A 99 38.18 -4.93 6.61
CA PRO A 99 38.04 -3.94 5.56
C PRO A 99 37.81 -2.52 6.08
N TRP A 100 37.42 -2.32 7.35
CA TRP A 100 37.33 -0.96 7.89
C TRP A 100 38.71 -0.40 8.21
N ILE A 101 39.55 -1.22 8.83
CA ILE A 101 40.95 -0.86 9.13
C ILE A 101 41.70 -0.59 7.83
N LEU A 102 41.60 -1.48 6.84
CA LEU A 102 42.26 -1.31 5.53
C LEU A 102 41.79 -0.06 4.77
N ARG A 103 40.51 0.34 4.90
CA ARG A 103 40.00 1.58 4.31
C ARG A 103 40.60 2.84 4.93
N LYS A 104 41.00 2.78 6.20
CA LYS A 104 41.77 3.86 6.84
C LYS A 104 43.23 3.81 6.39
N GLU A 105 43.87 2.65 6.53
CA GLU A 105 45.29 2.48 6.24
C GLU A 105 45.63 2.78 4.78
N GLY A 106 44.75 2.49 3.83
CA GLY A 106 44.93 2.84 2.42
C GLY A 106 44.95 4.34 2.11
N LEU A 107 44.71 5.21 3.10
CA LEU A 107 44.91 6.66 2.98
C LEU A 107 46.27 7.12 3.52
N GLU A 108 47.06 6.21 4.11
CA GLU A 108 48.28 6.50 4.86
C GLU A 108 49.47 5.66 4.36
N ARG A 109 49.22 4.45 3.83
CA ARG A 109 50.23 3.56 3.27
C ARG A 109 49.73 2.88 2.00
N GLU A 110 50.65 2.31 1.24
CA GLU A 110 50.32 1.38 0.16
C GLU A 110 49.75 0.07 0.74
N LEU A 111 48.69 -0.42 0.12
CA LEU A 111 48.08 -1.71 0.41
C LEU A 111 48.61 -2.78 -0.56
N THR A 112 48.66 -4.03 -0.10
CA THR A 112 48.85 -5.16 -1.03
C THR A 112 47.64 -5.32 -1.95
N GLU A 113 47.81 -6.01 -3.08
CA GLU A 113 46.76 -6.27 -4.06
C GLU A 113 45.55 -6.97 -3.43
N HIS A 114 45.81 -7.95 -2.57
CA HIS A 114 44.77 -8.65 -1.81
C HIS A 114 44.10 -7.76 -0.75
N GLU A 115 44.82 -6.84 -0.12
CA GLU A 115 44.24 -5.88 0.83
C GLU A 115 43.33 -4.88 0.09
N PHE A 116 43.76 -4.34 -1.04
CA PHE A 116 42.94 -3.42 -1.83
C PHE A 116 41.72 -4.12 -2.43
N GLY A 117 41.88 -5.33 -2.97
CA GLY A 117 40.76 -6.15 -3.41
C GLY A 117 39.75 -6.42 -2.29
N ARG A 118 40.19 -6.51 -1.03
CA ARG A 118 39.30 -6.67 0.13
C ARG A 118 38.46 -5.43 0.38
N VAL A 119 39.04 -4.25 0.19
CA VAL A 119 38.36 -2.94 0.26
C VAL A 119 37.29 -2.85 -0.83
N LEU A 120 37.63 -3.13 -2.09
CA LEU A 120 36.69 -3.09 -3.22
C LEU A 120 35.54 -4.08 -3.04
N LEU A 121 35.85 -5.31 -2.59
CA LEU A 121 34.84 -6.31 -2.29
C LEU A 121 33.88 -5.84 -1.18
N HIS A 122 34.39 -5.11 -0.17
CA HIS A 122 33.56 -4.56 0.89
C HIS A 122 32.66 -3.41 0.39
N MET A 123 33.21 -2.47 -0.38
CA MET A 123 32.46 -1.36 -0.97
C MET A 123 31.35 -1.85 -1.91
N SER A 124 31.62 -2.86 -2.75
CA SER A 124 30.60 -3.47 -3.64
C SER A 124 29.40 -4.04 -2.86
N GLN A 125 29.67 -4.57 -1.67
CA GLN A 125 28.63 -5.10 -0.78
C GLN A 125 27.85 -3.98 -0.08
N ARG A 126 28.51 -2.87 0.27
CA ARG A 126 27.99 -1.76 1.08
C ARG A 126 28.21 -0.42 0.41
N ARG A 127 27.71 -0.28 -0.82
CA ARG A 127 27.96 0.89 -1.66
C ARG A 127 27.22 2.17 -1.26
N GLY A 128 26.51 2.23 -0.13
CA GLY A 128 25.63 3.36 0.21
C GLY A 128 24.40 3.46 -0.71
N ALA A 129 23.37 4.19 -0.26
CA ALA A 129 22.14 4.36 -1.03
C ALA A 129 22.15 5.67 -1.84
N TYR A 130 21.60 5.60 -3.06
CA TYR A 130 21.78 6.62 -4.10
C TYR A 130 20.43 7.23 -4.46
N GLY A 131 20.35 8.56 -4.47
CA GLY A 131 19.13 9.29 -4.83
C GLY A 131 17.93 8.88 -3.96
N PHE A 132 18.04 9.14 -2.66
CA PHE A 132 16.96 8.90 -1.71
C PHE A 132 15.79 9.86 -1.97
N ASP A 133 14.86 9.47 -2.84
CA ASP A 133 13.47 9.93 -2.71
C ASP A 133 12.82 9.03 -1.66
N ILE A 134 12.57 9.60 -0.48
CA ILE A 134 11.97 8.87 0.64
C ILE A 134 10.53 8.52 0.26
N ASP A 135 10.15 7.25 0.45
CA ASP A 135 8.75 6.88 0.52
C ASP A 135 8.19 7.49 1.82
N GLU A 136 7.47 8.60 1.67
CA GLU A 136 7.16 9.56 2.73
C GLU A 136 6.34 8.96 3.90
N GLU A 137 5.71 7.80 3.68
CA GLU A 137 4.93 7.04 4.66
C GLU A 137 5.79 6.04 5.47
N ASN A 138 7.06 5.83 5.11
CA ASN A 138 7.93 4.84 5.75
C ASN A 138 8.79 5.44 6.86
N GLU A 139 8.38 5.26 8.12
CA GLU A 139 9.05 5.75 9.32
C GLU A 139 10.53 5.32 9.41
N ASP A 140 10.86 4.08 9.00
CA ASP A 140 12.23 3.57 9.00
C ASP A 140 13.12 4.29 7.97
N ALA A 141 12.55 4.77 6.86
CA ALA A 141 13.31 5.53 5.86
C ALA A 141 13.72 6.92 6.39
N GLY A 142 12.87 7.55 7.22
CA GLY A 142 13.20 8.78 7.94
C GLY A 142 14.39 8.59 8.89
N LYS A 143 14.34 7.56 9.73
CA LYS A 143 15.42 7.21 10.67
C LYS A 143 16.77 6.98 9.97
N VAL A 144 16.77 6.40 8.76
CA VAL A 144 18.00 6.22 7.97
C VAL A 144 18.55 7.56 7.47
N LYS A 145 17.70 8.48 7.00
CA LYS A 145 18.14 9.83 6.57
C LYS A 145 18.72 10.61 7.75
N ASP A 146 18.05 10.59 8.90
CA ASP A 146 18.55 11.24 10.10
C ASP A 146 19.91 10.67 10.53
N ALA A 147 20.07 9.35 10.45
CA ALA A 147 21.36 8.70 10.70
C ALA A 147 22.44 9.06 9.66
N ILE A 148 22.09 9.30 8.39
CA ILE A 148 23.03 9.79 7.36
C ILE A 148 23.50 11.20 7.70
N ASN A 149 22.57 12.11 8.00
CA ASN A 149 22.89 13.48 8.38
C ASN A 149 23.75 13.52 9.65
N GLN A 150 23.41 12.69 10.65
CA GLN A 150 24.19 12.57 11.88
C GLN A 150 25.59 11.98 11.61
N THR A 151 25.71 11.05 10.66
CA THR A 151 27.01 10.50 10.25
C THR A 151 27.88 11.59 9.62
N GLN A 152 27.33 12.45 8.76
CA GLN A 152 28.05 13.59 8.16
C GLN A 152 28.56 14.55 9.25
N LYS A 153 27.68 14.99 10.16
CA LYS A 153 28.07 15.83 11.30
C LYS A 153 29.16 15.18 12.15
N THR A 154 29.07 13.87 12.38
CA THR A 154 30.09 13.13 13.15
C THR A 154 31.43 13.11 12.39
N MET A 155 31.41 12.97 11.07
CA MET A 155 32.63 13.02 10.26
C MET A 155 33.32 14.39 10.35
N GLU A 156 32.54 15.47 10.31
CA GLU A 156 33.04 16.85 10.49
C GLU A 156 33.63 17.06 11.88
N GLN A 157 32.92 16.64 12.94
CA GLN A 157 33.37 16.73 14.32
C GLN A 157 34.70 16.01 14.57
N TYR A 158 34.83 14.78 14.03
CA TYR A 158 36.05 13.99 14.13
C TYR A 158 37.14 14.42 13.14
N LYS A 159 36.86 15.40 12.27
CA LYS A 159 37.76 15.88 11.20
C LYS A 159 38.34 14.76 10.34
N VAL A 160 37.53 13.74 10.04
CA VAL A 160 37.98 12.58 9.26
C VAL A 160 37.81 12.81 7.75
N ARG A 161 38.68 12.16 6.95
CA ARG A 161 38.70 12.33 5.48
C ARG A 161 37.62 11.52 4.77
N THR A 162 37.24 10.37 5.35
CA THR A 162 36.34 9.39 4.71
C THR A 162 35.45 8.66 5.72
N PHE A 163 34.36 8.05 5.22
CA PHE A 163 33.47 7.25 6.06
C PHE A 163 34.17 5.99 6.60
N GLY A 164 35.01 5.33 5.79
CA GLY A 164 35.82 4.18 6.22
C GLY A 164 36.72 4.49 7.41
N GLU A 165 37.35 5.66 7.41
CA GLU A 165 38.19 6.15 8.51
C GLU A 165 37.40 6.35 9.81
N LEU A 166 36.24 7.01 9.76
CA LEU A 166 35.35 7.13 10.93
C LEU A 166 35.00 5.76 11.49
N MET A 167 34.58 4.83 10.63
CA MET A 167 34.16 3.50 11.06
C MET A 167 35.32 2.68 11.67
N ALA A 168 36.55 2.87 11.19
CA ALA A 168 37.75 2.27 11.77
C ALA A 168 38.04 2.81 13.19
N ILE A 169 37.90 4.13 13.38
CA ILE A 169 38.03 4.78 14.70
C ILE A 169 36.97 4.24 15.65
N LYS A 170 35.70 4.27 15.25
CA LYS A 170 34.58 3.74 16.05
C LYS A 170 34.73 2.26 16.37
N LEU A 171 35.32 1.47 15.48
CA LEU A 171 35.60 0.05 15.74
C LEU A 171 36.62 -0.13 16.86
N LYS A 172 37.67 0.70 16.89
CA LYS A 172 38.71 0.68 17.93
C LYS A 172 38.15 1.16 19.27
N GLU A 173 37.43 2.29 19.30
CA GLU A 173 36.77 2.83 20.50
C GLU A 173 35.83 1.82 21.17
N ARG A 174 35.17 0.99 20.38
CA ARG A 174 34.19 -0.01 20.87
C ARG A 174 34.79 -1.29 21.41
N ARG A 175 36.12 -1.42 21.44
CA ARG A 175 36.78 -2.59 22.02
C ARG A 175 36.80 -2.46 23.54
N THR A 176 36.14 -3.38 24.22
CA THR A 176 36.12 -3.48 25.68
C THR A 176 36.58 -4.86 26.12
N GLU A 177 37.17 -4.95 27.31
CA GLU A 177 37.56 -6.23 27.91
C GLU A 177 36.41 -6.77 28.77
N VAL A 178 36.08 -8.05 28.60
CA VAL A 178 35.00 -8.70 29.35
C VAL A 178 35.44 -10.05 29.93
N GLY A 179 34.97 -10.29 31.16
CA GLY A 179 35.14 -11.53 31.90
C GLY A 179 36.52 -11.69 32.57
N ARG A 180 36.65 -12.72 33.42
CA ARG A 180 37.86 -13.03 34.22
C ARG A 180 39.13 -13.39 33.41
N LYS A 181 39.04 -13.44 32.08
CA LYS A 181 40.16 -13.77 31.16
C LYS A 181 40.52 -12.59 30.23
N HIS A 182 40.06 -11.37 30.52
CA HIS A 182 40.36 -10.17 29.73
C HIS A 182 40.10 -10.34 28.22
N LYS A 183 38.99 -11.00 27.86
CA LYS A 183 38.68 -11.19 26.43
C LYS A 183 38.25 -9.86 25.84
N LYS A 184 38.99 -9.37 24.86
CA LYS A 184 38.63 -8.18 24.07
C LYS A 184 37.43 -8.50 23.18
N ILE A 185 36.30 -7.85 23.46
CA ILE A 185 35.11 -7.88 22.61
C ILE A 185 34.92 -6.50 21.97
N ALA A 186 34.52 -6.45 20.71
CA ALA A 186 34.17 -5.19 20.05
C ALA A 186 32.65 -5.03 20.00
N ALA A 187 32.12 -3.96 20.57
CA ALA A 187 30.74 -3.59 20.33
C ALA A 187 30.54 -3.35 18.82
N PRO A 188 29.45 -3.86 18.23
CA PRO A 188 29.29 -3.83 16.80
C PRO A 188 29.04 -2.41 16.28
N ILE A 189 29.70 -2.05 15.18
CA ILE A 189 29.51 -0.77 14.47
C ILE A 189 28.47 -0.82 13.34
N ARG A 190 27.99 -2.03 12.99
CA ARG A 190 26.97 -2.20 11.94
C ARG A 190 25.59 -2.00 12.52
N ASN A 191 24.73 -1.32 11.77
CA ASN A 191 23.28 -1.26 12.04
C ASN A 191 22.72 -2.66 12.27
N ARG A 192 21.93 -2.79 13.33
CA ARG A 192 21.48 -4.06 13.90
C ARG A 192 20.06 -3.94 14.39
N THR A 193 19.51 -5.07 14.83
CA THR A 193 18.23 -5.11 15.51
C THR A 193 18.47 -5.28 17.01
N LYS A 194 17.74 -4.53 17.85
CA LYS A 194 17.73 -4.71 19.32
C LYS A 194 17.13 -6.07 19.71
N ALA A 195 17.23 -6.41 20.99
CA ALA A 195 16.55 -7.58 21.56
C ALA A 195 15.01 -7.47 21.44
N SER A 196 14.50 -6.24 21.34
CA SER A 196 13.09 -5.89 21.09
C SER A 196 12.63 -6.03 19.64
N GLY A 197 13.50 -6.41 18.69
CA GLY A 197 13.12 -6.52 17.28
C GLY A 197 13.16 -5.21 16.48
N GLU A 198 13.43 -4.07 17.12
CA GLU A 198 13.56 -2.76 16.47
C GLU A 198 14.94 -2.54 15.81
N GLY A 199 14.97 -1.90 14.64
CA GLY A 199 16.19 -1.51 13.95
C GLY A 199 16.91 -0.35 14.65
N THR A 200 18.25 -0.41 14.69
CA THR A 200 19.12 0.68 15.14
C THR A 200 19.97 1.14 13.97
N TYR A 201 19.77 2.39 13.56
CA TYR A 201 20.48 3.06 12.48
C TYR A 201 21.39 4.11 13.10
N GLU A 202 22.62 3.72 13.40
CA GLU A 202 23.58 4.59 14.09
C GLU A 202 24.51 5.26 13.08
N PHE A 203 25.14 4.47 12.22
CA PHE A 203 26.00 4.97 11.14
C PHE A 203 25.45 4.50 9.80
N CYS A 204 25.01 5.46 8.99
CA CYS A 204 24.51 5.24 7.64
C CYS A 204 25.30 6.13 6.67
N ALA A 205 25.73 5.54 5.56
CA ALA A 205 26.36 6.29 4.48
C ALA A 205 25.44 6.33 3.26
N ASP A 206 25.32 7.51 2.66
CA ASP A 206 24.77 7.66 1.33
C ASP A 206 25.80 7.20 0.27
N ARG A 207 25.41 7.26 -1.00
CA ARG A 207 26.30 6.87 -2.09
C ARG A 207 27.47 7.85 -2.24
N SER A 208 27.25 9.14 -2.05
CA SER A 208 28.25 10.21 -2.19
C SER A 208 29.45 9.93 -1.31
N MET A 209 29.23 9.68 -0.01
CA MET A 209 30.31 9.39 0.94
C MET A 209 31.17 8.20 0.51
N ILE A 210 30.54 7.12 0.06
CA ILE A 210 31.27 5.91 -0.37
C ILE A 210 31.97 6.14 -1.71
N TRP A 211 31.38 6.94 -2.59
CA TRP A 211 31.92 7.26 -3.89
C TRP A 211 33.16 8.15 -3.78
N GLU A 212 33.09 9.22 -2.98
CA GLU A 212 34.22 10.09 -2.66
C GLU A 212 35.35 9.33 -1.98
N GLU A 213 35.02 8.44 -1.04
CA GLU A 213 36.01 7.59 -0.39
C GLU A 213 36.72 6.66 -1.38
N PHE A 214 35.99 6.06 -2.32
CA PHE A 214 36.61 5.23 -3.38
C PHE A 214 37.61 6.05 -4.19
N HIS A 215 37.24 7.26 -4.63
CA HIS A 215 38.14 8.10 -5.41
C HIS A 215 39.37 8.53 -4.62
N LYS A 216 39.21 8.95 -3.36
CA LYS A 216 40.35 9.31 -2.49
C LYS A 216 41.32 8.14 -2.29
N LEU A 217 40.79 6.94 -2.06
CA LEU A 217 41.61 5.73 -1.94
C LEU A 217 42.30 5.39 -3.26
N TRP A 218 41.60 5.50 -4.39
CA TRP A 218 42.18 5.22 -5.70
C TRP A 218 43.35 6.15 -6.03
N GLU A 219 43.16 7.48 -5.88
CA GLU A 219 44.22 8.46 -6.13
C GLU A 219 45.41 8.25 -5.20
N MET A 220 45.15 8.04 -3.90
CA MET A 220 46.23 7.81 -2.93
C MET A 220 47.02 6.55 -3.27
N GLN A 221 46.34 5.42 -3.54
CA GLN A 221 47.02 4.17 -3.89
C GLN A 221 47.79 4.29 -5.22
N LYS A 222 47.30 5.06 -6.21
CA LYS A 222 47.97 5.30 -7.48
C LYS A 222 49.22 6.20 -7.33
N SER A 223 49.28 7.02 -6.28
CA SER A 223 50.42 7.92 -6.02
C SER A 223 51.65 7.24 -5.41
N PHE A 224 51.52 6.01 -4.91
CA PHE A 224 52.65 5.21 -4.44
C PHE A 224 53.42 4.57 -5.61
N THR A 225 54.52 3.89 -5.31
CA THR A 225 55.45 3.33 -6.31
C THR A 225 55.52 1.79 -6.29
N GLY A 226 54.81 1.12 -5.39
CA GLY A 226 54.81 -0.33 -5.28
C GLY A 226 53.95 -1.04 -6.33
N GLU A 227 53.76 -2.34 -6.10
CA GLU A 227 53.21 -3.24 -7.12
C GLU A 227 51.73 -3.00 -7.40
N LEU A 228 50.94 -2.65 -6.37
CA LEU A 228 49.54 -2.29 -6.56
C LEU A 228 49.43 -1.03 -7.42
N ALA A 229 50.20 0.03 -7.11
CA ALA A 229 50.14 1.29 -7.81
C ALA A 229 50.34 1.14 -9.33
N LYS A 230 51.30 0.29 -9.74
CA LYS A 230 51.57 -0.03 -11.15
C LYS A 230 50.40 -0.70 -11.87
N GLN A 231 49.55 -1.41 -11.14
CA GLN A 231 48.38 -2.11 -11.70
C GLN A 231 47.12 -1.22 -11.77
N LEU A 232 47.09 -0.04 -11.12
CA LEU A 232 45.92 0.83 -11.08
C LEU A 232 45.78 1.68 -12.36
N THR A 233 45.13 1.10 -13.37
CA THR A 233 44.88 1.76 -14.67
C THR A 233 43.56 2.54 -14.70
N ASP A 234 43.46 3.54 -15.58
CA ASP A 234 42.20 4.28 -15.76
C ASP A 234 41.10 3.40 -16.38
N GLU A 235 41.47 2.37 -17.13
CA GLU A 235 40.56 1.34 -17.66
C GLU A 235 39.92 0.53 -16.52
N ASP A 236 40.71 0.11 -15.53
CA ASP A 236 40.21 -0.57 -14.33
C ASP A 236 39.33 0.32 -13.47
N ARG A 237 39.72 1.60 -13.33
CA ARG A 237 38.88 2.59 -12.66
C ARG A 237 37.52 2.71 -13.34
N LYS A 238 37.50 2.83 -14.68
CA LYS A 238 36.26 2.92 -15.47
C LYS A 238 35.43 1.63 -15.38
N ALA A 239 36.06 0.46 -15.37
CA ALA A 239 35.36 -0.81 -15.17
C ALA A 239 34.65 -0.88 -13.81
N LEU A 240 35.26 -0.31 -12.76
CA LEU A 240 34.71 -0.26 -11.41
C LEU A 240 33.65 0.84 -11.25
N ASP A 241 33.90 2.02 -11.80
CA ASP A 241 33.06 3.21 -11.71
C ASP A 241 33.08 4.01 -13.01
N ASP A 242 31.94 4.02 -13.70
CA ASP A 242 31.78 4.76 -14.95
C ASP A 242 30.60 5.71 -14.81
N SER A 243 30.91 7.01 -14.84
CA SER A 243 29.91 8.07 -14.70
C SER A 243 29.00 8.18 -15.93
N GLU A 244 29.35 7.53 -17.05
CA GLU A 244 28.53 7.50 -18.26
C GLU A 244 27.23 6.69 -18.06
N GLY A 245 26.14 7.22 -18.60
CA GLY A 245 24.83 6.59 -18.64
C GLY A 245 24.36 6.32 -20.07
N ASP A 246 23.38 5.44 -20.21
CA ASP A 246 22.73 5.12 -21.49
C ASP A 246 21.20 5.03 -21.30
N ALA A 247 20.48 4.38 -22.22
CA ALA A 247 19.03 4.18 -22.10
C ALA A 247 18.64 3.40 -20.84
N THR A 248 19.54 2.58 -20.28
CA THR A 248 19.35 1.69 -19.13
C THR A 248 20.03 2.14 -17.86
N TRP A 249 21.24 2.66 -17.97
CA TRP A 249 22.10 3.00 -16.86
C TRP A 249 22.13 4.51 -16.65
N ARG A 250 22.00 4.93 -15.40
CA ARG A 250 22.27 6.32 -14.98
C ARG A 250 23.78 6.53 -14.88
N CYS A 251 24.46 5.58 -14.28
CA CYS A 251 25.91 5.39 -14.32
C CYS A 251 26.19 3.88 -14.43
N LYS A 252 27.32 3.54 -15.04
CA LYS A 252 27.81 2.16 -15.24
C LYS A 252 28.88 1.83 -14.17
N GLY A 253 29.66 0.77 -14.40
CA GLY A 253 30.68 0.28 -13.48
C GLY A 253 30.19 -0.80 -12.51
N ILE A 254 31.10 -1.71 -12.14
CA ILE A 254 30.82 -2.86 -11.26
C ILE A 254 30.43 -2.39 -9.85
N LEU A 255 31.10 -1.38 -9.28
CA LEU A 255 30.83 -0.87 -7.93
C LEU A 255 29.54 -0.07 -7.89
N PHE A 256 29.49 1.03 -8.65
CA PHE A 256 28.48 2.06 -8.46
C PHE A 256 27.35 2.04 -9.49
N GLY A 257 27.43 1.17 -10.50
CA GLY A 257 26.43 1.02 -11.55
C GLY A 257 24.99 1.02 -11.03
N GLN A 258 24.22 1.97 -11.55
CA GLN A 258 22.85 2.26 -11.15
C GLN A 258 21.96 2.38 -12.39
N ARG A 259 20.92 1.55 -12.46
CA ARG A 259 19.93 1.66 -13.53
C ARG A 259 19.04 2.88 -13.33
N LYS A 260 18.60 3.48 -14.44
CA LYS A 260 17.60 4.54 -14.42
C LYS A 260 16.30 4.03 -13.81
N THR A 261 15.65 4.88 -13.03
CA THR A 261 14.26 4.64 -12.59
C THR A 261 13.37 4.97 -13.77
N TYR A 262 12.80 3.94 -14.40
CA TYR A 262 11.87 4.14 -15.49
C TYR A 262 10.49 4.44 -14.94
N TRP A 263 10.00 5.64 -15.20
CA TRP A 263 8.58 5.88 -15.32
C TRP A 263 8.17 5.31 -16.67
N ASP A 264 7.29 4.30 -16.66
CA ASP A 264 6.67 3.89 -17.91
C ASP A 264 5.81 5.08 -18.36
N VAL A 265 6.27 5.79 -19.40
CA VAL A 265 5.54 6.91 -20.00
C VAL A 265 4.14 6.45 -20.44
N GLY A 266 3.96 5.16 -20.75
CA GLY A 266 2.67 4.53 -21.00
C GLY A 266 1.73 4.45 -19.79
N THR A 267 2.23 4.61 -18.56
CA THR A 267 1.42 4.72 -17.33
C THR A 267 0.99 6.14 -16.99
N MET A 268 1.57 7.15 -17.63
CA MET A 268 1.10 8.52 -17.46
C MET A 268 -0.26 8.69 -18.16
N ALA A 269 -1.11 9.54 -17.59
CA ALA A 269 -2.43 9.77 -18.14
C ALA A 269 -2.36 10.38 -19.55
N ARG A 270 -3.14 9.79 -20.46
CA ARG A 270 -3.36 10.28 -21.82
C ARG A 270 -4.38 11.42 -21.82
N CYS A 271 -4.39 12.19 -22.88
CA CYS A 271 -5.43 13.20 -23.10
C CYS A 271 -6.75 12.52 -23.47
N ASP A 272 -7.86 12.98 -22.90
CA ASP A 272 -9.19 12.46 -23.24
C ASP A 272 -9.61 12.84 -24.67
N LEU A 273 -9.17 14.00 -25.18
CA LEU A 273 -9.49 14.50 -26.52
C LEU A 273 -8.55 13.93 -27.59
N GLU A 274 -7.31 13.61 -27.22
CA GLU A 274 -6.30 12.99 -28.10
C GLU A 274 -5.71 11.75 -27.39
N PRO A 275 -6.38 10.59 -27.43
CA PRO A 275 -6.03 9.42 -26.61
C PRO A 275 -4.67 8.78 -26.94
N THR A 276 -4.12 9.05 -28.13
CA THR A 276 -2.76 8.64 -28.51
C THR A 276 -1.70 9.49 -27.82
N ASP A 277 -2.08 10.68 -27.36
CA ASP A 277 -1.14 11.70 -26.92
C ASP A 277 -1.11 11.79 -25.40
N MET A 278 0.07 12.15 -24.91
CA MET A 278 0.32 12.36 -23.50
C MET A 278 -0.24 13.71 -23.05
N LYS A 279 -0.75 13.78 -21.82
CA LYS A 279 -1.07 15.06 -21.17
C LYS A 279 0.13 16.01 -21.22
N CYS A 280 -0.09 17.30 -21.46
CA CYS A 280 0.97 18.28 -21.69
C CYS A 280 1.70 18.64 -20.38
N PRO A 281 3.04 18.70 -20.34
CA PRO A 281 3.77 19.26 -19.20
C PRO A 281 3.32 20.69 -18.89
N LYS A 282 3.20 21.04 -17.61
CA LYS A 282 2.81 22.39 -17.18
C LYS A 282 3.82 23.44 -17.65
N ALA A 283 5.11 23.12 -17.68
CA ALA A 283 6.16 24.00 -18.17
C ALA A 283 6.13 24.26 -19.69
N ASP A 284 5.24 23.61 -20.44
CA ASP A 284 5.11 23.85 -21.89
C ASP A 284 4.52 25.23 -22.18
N MET A 285 5.05 25.94 -23.18
CA MET A 285 4.58 27.29 -23.53
C MET A 285 3.08 27.34 -23.85
N TYR A 286 2.56 26.36 -24.59
CA TYR A 286 1.14 26.30 -24.94
C TYR A 286 0.27 25.95 -23.73
N ALA A 287 0.79 25.13 -22.81
CA ALA A 287 0.08 24.80 -21.58
C ALA A 287 -0.04 26.02 -20.66
N GLN A 288 0.98 26.88 -20.59
CA GLN A 288 0.92 28.12 -19.82
C GLN A 288 -0.10 29.09 -20.40
N ASP A 289 -0.10 29.29 -21.72
CA ASP A 289 -1.10 30.12 -22.40
C ASP A 289 -2.53 29.60 -22.15
N PHE A 290 -2.73 28.29 -22.30
CA PHE A 290 -4.02 27.63 -22.04
C PHE A 290 -4.54 27.89 -20.62
N LEU A 291 -3.68 27.75 -19.61
CA LEU A 291 -4.07 27.92 -18.20
C LEU A 291 -4.48 29.36 -17.89
N VAL A 292 -3.80 30.36 -18.47
CA VAL A 292 -4.18 31.77 -18.33
C VAL A 292 -5.50 32.04 -19.01
N LEU A 293 -5.67 31.62 -20.27
CA LEU A 293 -6.93 31.82 -21.01
C LEU A 293 -8.11 31.10 -20.35
N GLU A 294 -7.90 29.88 -19.82
CA GLU A 294 -8.91 29.18 -19.02
C GLU A 294 -9.34 30.00 -17.80
N THR A 295 -8.41 30.72 -17.17
CA THR A 295 -8.73 31.59 -16.04
C THR A 295 -9.55 32.79 -16.51
N VAL A 296 -9.03 33.54 -17.48
CA VAL A 296 -9.61 34.81 -17.95
C VAL A 296 -11.00 34.60 -18.55
N ASN A 297 -11.17 33.60 -19.43
CA ASN A 297 -12.44 33.37 -20.12
C ASN A 297 -13.55 32.85 -19.17
N ASN A 298 -13.19 32.39 -17.97
CA ASN A 298 -14.14 31.99 -16.93
C ASN A 298 -14.51 33.13 -15.95
N ILE A 299 -13.84 34.29 -16.03
CA ILE A 299 -14.20 35.46 -15.24
C ILE A 299 -15.52 36.02 -15.76
N ARG A 300 -16.39 36.39 -14.84
CA ARG A 300 -17.64 37.09 -15.13
C ARG A 300 -17.72 38.32 -14.26
N ILE A 301 -18.10 39.45 -14.87
CA ILE A 301 -18.31 40.73 -14.21
C ILE A 301 -19.80 41.04 -14.21
N THR A 302 -20.29 41.57 -13.10
CA THR A 302 -21.70 41.96 -12.92
C THR A 302 -21.70 43.43 -12.51
N PRO A 303 -22.00 44.34 -13.45
CA PRO A 303 -22.28 45.74 -13.12
C PRO A 303 -23.55 45.84 -12.26
N ARG A 304 -23.63 46.86 -11.42
CA ARG A 304 -24.75 47.06 -10.50
C ARG A 304 -26.03 47.35 -11.29
N GLY A 305 -27.05 46.51 -11.10
CA GLY A 305 -28.33 46.63 -11.79
C GLY A 305 -28.38 45.95 -13.17
N GLU A 306 -27.26 45.36 -13.62
CA GLU A 306 -27.16 44.67 -14.91
C GLU A 306 -26.98 43.16 -14.75
N LEU A 307 -27.19 42.44 -15.85
CA LEU A 307 -26.94 41.01 -15.92
C LEU A 307 -25.44 40.71 -15.95
N LYS A 308 -25.09 39.59 -15.33
CA LYS A 308 -23.72 39.07 -15.30
C LYS A 308 -23.23 38.73 -16.71
N ARG A 309 -22.08 39.29 -17.12
CA ARG A 309 -21.47 39.10 -18.45
C ARG A 309 -20.03 38.58 -18.40
N PRO A 310 -19.47 38.00 -19.49
CA PRO A 310 -18.03 37.79 -19.64
C PRO A 310 -17.26 39.11 -19.73
N LEU A 311 -15.93 39.03 -19.60
CA LEU A 311 -15.04 40.16 -19.87
C LEU A 311 -15.04 40.48 -21.37
N GLU A 312 -15.05 41.78 -21.69
CA GLU A 312 -14.91 42.30 -23.05
C GLU A 312 -13.47 42.14 -23.57
N GLU A 313 -13.25 42.35 -24.87
CA GLU A 313 -11.94 42.08 -25.49
C GLU A 313 -10.80 42.91 -24.87
N GLU A 314 -11.01 44.20 -24.66
CA GLU A 314 -10.02 45.09 -24.04
C GLU A 314 -9.80 44.75 -22.56
N GLU A 315 -10.87 44.48 -21.81
CA GLU A 315 -10.81 43.98 -20.43
C GLU A 315 -9.98 42.68 -20.35
N ARG A 316 -10.15 41.77 -21.32
CA ARG A 316 -9.38 40.52 -21.40
C ARG A 316 -7.90 40.79 -21.67
N LYS A 317 -7.56 41.68 -22.60
CA LYS A 317 -6.18 42.05 -22.93
C LYS A 317 -5.43 42.55 -21.69
N GLU A 318 -6.04 43.46 -20.93
CA GLU A 318 -5.45 44.01 -19.71
C GLU A 318 -5.21 42.95 -18.63
N VAL A 319 -6.22 42.09 -18.38
CA VAL A 319 -6.09 41.01 -17.40
C VAL A 319 -5.02 40.00 -17.83
N ILE A 320 -4.97 39.61 -19.11
CA ILE A 320 -3.93 38.70 -19.64
C ILE A 320 -2.55 39.32 -19.44
N ALA A 321 -2.35 40.58 -19.81
CA ALA A 321 -1.06 41.27 -19.70
C ALA A 321 -0.52 41.27 -18.26
N VAL A 322 -1.39 41.44 -17.26
CA VAL A 322 -1.01 41.38 -15.84
C VAL A 322 -0.69 39.94 -15.41
N LEU A 323 -1.48 38.94 -15.81
CA LEU A 323 -1.24 37.53 -15.47
C LEU A 323 0.02 36.94 -16.11
N GLU A 324 0.52 37.54 -17.19
CA GLU A 324 1.79 37.18 -17.83
C GLU A 324 3.02 37.77 -17.15
N LYS A 325 2.84 38.77 -16.27
CA LYS A 325 3.93 39.43 -15.55
C LYS A 325 4.02 38.98 -14.08
N GLN A 326 2.89 38.67 -13.44
CA GLN A 326 2.88 38.36 -12.01
C GLN A 326 3.29 36.92 -11.70
N LYS A 327 4.00 36.73 -10.57
CA LYS A 327 4.28 35.40 -10.03
C LYS A 327 3.03 34.73 -9.49
N THR A 328 2.22 35.50 -8.77
CA THR A 328 0.95 35.11 -8.15
C THR A 328 -0.10 36.17 -8.41
N ALA A 329 -1.34 35.77 -8.68
CA ALA A 329 -2.44 36.69 -8.90
C ALA A 329 -3.68 36.31 -8.07
N SER A 330 -4.43 37.32 -7.66
CA SER A 330 -5.66 37.23 -6.88
C SER A 330 -6.81 37.99 -7.55
N GLU A 331 -7.99 37.94 -6.95
CA GLU A 331 -9.14 38.77 -7.38
C GLU A 331 -8.79 40.27 -7.37
N GLY A 332 -8.05 40.74 -6.37
CA GLY A 332 -7.56 42.12 -6.32
C GLY A 332 -6.62 42.49 -7.48
N THR A 333 -5.78 41.56 -7.95
CA THR A 333 -4.96 41.77 -9.16
C THR A 333 -5.85 42.07 -10.38
N VAL A 334 -6.93 41.30 -10.55
CA VAL A 334 -7.87 41.46 -11.67
C VAL A 334 -8.62 42.78 -11.56
N ARG A 335 -9.11 43.16 -10.36
CA ARG A 335 -9.78 44.46 -10.16
C ARG A 335 -8.90 45.64 -10.55
N LYS A 336 -7.61 45.60 -10.18
CA LYS A 336 -6.65 46.65 -10.52
C LYS A 336 -6.41 46.71 -12.03
N ALA A 337 -6.31 45.57 -12.71
CA ALA A 337 -6.17 45.52 -14.17
C ALA A 337 -7.40 46.10 -14.89
N LEU A 338 -8.60 45.88 -14.34
CA LEU A 338 -9.85 46.40 -14.88
C LEU A 338 -10.18 47.85 -14.44
N GLY A 339 -9.36 48.46 -13.57
CA GLY A 339 -9.61 49.81 -13.05
C GLY A 339 -10.86 49.92 -12.15
N ILE A 340 -11.27 48.82 -11.50
CA ILE A 340 -12.44 48.74 -10.62
C ILE A 340 -12.07 48.46 -9.15
N ASP A 341 -10.82 48.74 -8.76
CA ASP A 341 -10.30 48.49 -7.41
C ASP A 341 -10.57 49.63 -6.41
N ARG A 342 -10.93 50.83 -6.88
CA ARG A 342 -11.02 52.06 -6.06
C ARG A 342 -12.34 52.82 -6.22
N GLY A 343 -12.63 53.68 -5.24
CA GLY A 343 -13.74 54.62 -5.26
C GLY A 343 -15.12 53.97 -5.45
N VAL A 344 -16.02 54.71 -6.11
CA VAL A 344 -17.39 54.25 -6.40
C VAL A 344 -17.40 53.01 -7.31
N LYS A 345 -16.39 52.87 -8.20
CA LYS A 345 -16.27 51.70 -9.09
C LYS A 345 -16.09 50.39 -8.32
N LYS A 346 -15.52 50.41 -7.11
CA LYS A 346 -15.34 49.20 -6.28
C LYS A 346 -16.66 48.53 -5.94
N THR A 347 -17.71 49.30 -5.62
CA THR A 347 -19.04 48.81 -5.24
C THR A 347 -19.99 48.68 -6.43
N MET A 348 -19.70 49.32 -7.56
CA MET A 348 -20.49 49.22 -8.80
C MET A 348 -20.32 47.89 -9.54
N TYR A 349 -19.25 47.14 -9.29
CA TYR A 349 -18.96 45.90 -10.01
C TYR A 349 -18.69 44.76 -9.03
N THR A 350 -19.23 43.59 -9.34
CA THR A 350 -18.90 42.32 -8.65
C THR A 350 -18.34 41.30 -9.63
N LEU A 351 -17.25 40.64 -9.24
CA LEU A 351 -16.59 39.60 -10.00
C LEU A 351 -17.03 38.22 -9.50
N SER A 352 -17.17 37.25 -10.41
CA SER A 352 -17.41 35.85 -10.04
C SER A 352 -16.31 35.24 -9.17
N LEU A 353 -15.13 35.87 -9.13
CA LEU A 353 -14.00 35.49 -8.29
C LEU A 353 -14.24 35.79 -6.80
N GLU A 354 -15.12 36.73 -6.47
CA GLU A 354 -15.39 37.15 -5.08
C GLU A 354 -16.19 36.13 -4.28
N LYS A 355 -16.86 35.19 -4.95
CA LYS A 355 -17.42 34.01 -4.29
C LYS A 355 -16.33 33.19 -3.59
N ASP A 356 -15.08 33.35 -4.02
CA ASP A 356 -13.95 32.58 -3.51
C ASP A 356 -12.61 33.33 -3.71
N PRO A 357 -12.41 34.47 -3.02
CA PRO A 357 -11.37 35.46 -3.34
C PRO A 357 -9.94 34.94 -3.08
N LYS A 358 -9.81 33.88 -2.27
CA LYS A 358 -8.53 33.18 -2.04
C LYS A 358 -8.16 32.19 -3.16
N ARG A 359 -8.86 32.21 -4.31
CA ARG A 359 -8.57 31.32 -5.44
C ARG A 359 -7.29 31.77 -6.11
N GLY A 360 -6.26 30.93 -6.06
CA GLY A 360 -5.07 31.13 -6.88
C GLY A 360 -5.46 31.15 -8.36
N LEU A 361 -5.11 32.22 -9.05
CA LEU A 361 -5.30 32.36 -10.49
C LEU A 361 -4.09 31.80 -11.24
N ASN A 362 -4.30 31.26 -12.44
CA ASN A 362 -3.18 30.80 -13.24
C ASN A 362 -2.42 32.02 -13.80
N THR A 363 -1.10 32.02 -13.65
CA THR A 363 -0.16 32.98 -14.24
C THR A 363 0.73 32.27 -15.26
N ASN A 364 1.34 33.04 -16.18
CA ASN A 364 2.17 32.47 -17.25
C ASN A 364 3.66 32.45 -16.86
N TRP A 365 4.14 31.33 -16.31
CA TRP A 365 5.55 31.17 -15.97
C TRP A 365 6.46 31.29 -17.20
N PHE A 366 6.05 30.72 -18.34
CA PHE A 366 6.89 30.70 -19.55
C PHE A 366 7.11 32.12 -20.07
N LYS A 367 6.05 32.93 -20.18
CA LYS A 367 6.19 34.32 -20.60
C LYS A 367 6.88 35.20 -19.55
N ARG A 368 6.64 34.94 -18.26
CA ARG A 368 7.24 35.71 -17.17
C ARG A 368 8.74 35.50 -17.07
N GLU A 369 9.19 34.24 -17.06
CA GLU A 369 10.61 33.90 -16.81
C GLU A 369 11.38 33.70 -18.12
N ILE A 370 10.91 32.81 -19.00
CA ILE A 370 11.66 32.40 -20.19
C ILE A 370 11.66 33.51 -21.25
N VAL A 371 10.49 34.03 -21.62
CA VAL A 371 10.40 35.06 -22.67
C VAL A 371 11.05 36.37 -22.20
N THR A 372 10.95 36.71 -20.91
CA THR A 372 11.64 37.87 -20.36
C THR A 372 13.16 37.67 -20.35
N ALA A 373 13.67 36.48 -20.00
CA ALA A 373 15.10 36.18 -20.03
C ALA A 373 15.70 36.28 -21.45
N ILE A 374 14.92 35.90 -22.46
CA ILE A 374 15.30 36.04 -23.88
C ILE A 374 15.17 37.51 -24.33
N GLY A 375 14.13 38.21 -23.89
CA GLY A 375 13.74 39.52 -24.36
C GLY A 375 12.45 39.43 -25.20
N ARG A 376 11.43 40.21 -24.83
CA ARG A 376 10.08 40.12 -25.43
C ARG A 376 10.09 40.46 -26.93
N GLU A 377 10.85 41.47 -27.32
CA GLU A 377 10.98 41.89 -28.72
C GLU A 377 11.72 40.85 -29.57
N GLU A 378 12.79 40.27 -29.04
CA GLU A 378 13.54 39.22 -29.75
C GLU A 378 12.69 37.96 -29.89
N TRP A 379 11.98 37.54 -28.83
CA TRP A 379 11.07 36.42 -28.89
C TRP A 379 9.97 36.60 -29.94
N ALA A 380 9.44 37.82 -30.09
CA ALA A 380 8.43 38.15 -31.10
C ALA A 380 8.96 38.05 -32.54
N LYS A 381 10.26 38.27 -32.75
CA LYS A 381 10.94 38.10 -34.05
C LYS A 381 11.23 36.64 -34.40
N PHE A 382 11.21 35.72 -33.43
CA PHE A 382 11.48 34.32 -33.68
C PHE A 382 10.35 33.62 -34.41
N ASP A 383 10.69 32.81 -35.42
CA ASP A 383 9.72 31.98 -36.12
C ASP A 383 9.19 30.84 -35.21
N ALA A 384 8.09 30.22 -35.64
CA ALA A 384 7.45 29.16 -34.88
C ALA A 384 8.38 27.95 -34.65
N LYS A 385 9.28 27.65 -35.59
CA LYS A 385 10.25 26.55 -35.46
C LYS A 385 11.26 26.82 -34.35
N LYS A 386 11.84 28.03 -34.30
CA LYS A 386 12.79 28.45 -33.28
C LYS A 386 12.14 28.47 -31.90
N GLN A 387 10.95 29.06 -31.75
CA GLN A 387 10.19 29.05 -30.49
C GLN A 387 9.90 27.61 -30.00
N GLN A 388 9.45 26.72 -30.91
CA GLN A 388 9.22 25.31 -30.57
C GLN A 388 10.50 24.57 -30.19
N SER A 389 11.63 24.88 -30.81
CA SER A 389 12.92 24.29 -30.48
C SER A 389 13.35 24.63 -29.06
N ILE A 390 13.14 25.89 -28.63
CA ILE A 390 13.39 26.37 -27.27
C ILE A 390 12.49 25.62 -26.27
N ASN A 391 11.17 25.59 -26.52
CA ASN A 391 10.22 24.84 -25.67
C ASN A 391 10.60 23.35 -25.58
N LYS A 392 11.03 22.73 -26.68
CA LYS A 392 11.47 21.32 -26.69
C LYS A 392 12.73 21.11 -25.86
N ALA A 393 13.71 22.00 -25.94
CA ALA A 393 14.93 21.93 -25.14
C ALA A 393 14.62 22.13 -23.65
N ILE A 394 13.79 23.13 -23.33
CA ILE A 394 13.31 23.38 -21.96
C ILE A 394 12.73 22.12 -21.38
N LEU A 395 11.92 21.34 -22.10
CA LEU A 395 11.28 20.12 -21.59
C LEU A 395 12.17 18.88 -21.62
N LYS A 396 13.12 18.78 -22.56
CA LYS A 396 13.95 17.60 -22.79
C LYS A 396 15.09 17.47 -21.79
N PHE A 397 15.80 18.57 -21.52
CA PHE A 397 16.97 18.55 -20.64
C PHE A 397 16.57 18.51 -19.17
N ASP A 398 17.42 17.95 -18.32
CA ASP A 398 17.23 17.86 -16.87
C ASP A 398 18.14 18.85 -16.12
N PRO A 399 17.57 19.86 -15.42
CA PRO A 399 18.33 20.80 -14.59
C PRO A 399 19.20 20.15 -13.53
N GLN A 400 18.90 18.91 -13.11
CA GLN A 400 19.69 18.22 -12.08
C GLN A 400 20.96 17.56 -12.63
N LEU A 401 21.11 17.45 -13.95
CA LEU A 401 22.25 16.78 -14.59
C LEU A 401 23.26 17.82 -15.11
N LYS A 402 24.47 17.85 -14.55
CA LYS A 402 25.55 18.75 -14.99
C LYS A 402 25.79 18.70 -16.51
N LYS A 403 25.78 17.50 -17.10
CA LYS A 403 25.92 17.30 -18.55
C LYS A 403 24.83 18.01 -19.37
N ASP A 404 23.59 17.97 -18.90
CA ASP A 404 22.48 18.63 -19.59
C ASP A 404 22.54 20.15 -19.38
N GLN A 405 22.96 20.62 -18.21
CA GLN A 405 23.21 22.05 -17.98
C GLN A 405 24.26 22.60 -18.94
N GLN A 406 25.40 21.89 -19.07
CA GLN A 406 26.47 22.28 -19.98
C GLN A 406 25.99 22.26 -21.44
N ARG A 407 25.33 21.17 -21.86
CA ARG A 407 24.84 21.04 -23.23
C ARG A 407 23.78 22.08 -23.59
N LEU A 408 22.90 22.43 -22.65
CA LEU A 408 21.89 23.47 -22.87
C LEU A 408 22.55 24.85 -22.96
N ARG A 409 23.53 25.15 -22.10
CA ARG A 409 24.32 26.39 -22.16
C ARG A 409 25.02 26.54 -23.51
N GLU A 410 25.75 25.52 -23.97
CA GLU A 410 26.36 25.48 -25.32
C GLU A 410 25.31 25.65 -26.43
N GLY A 411 24.14 25.05 -26.24
CA GLY A 411 23.01 25.15 -27.15
C GLY A 411 22.40 26.55 -27.26
N CYS A 412 22.39 27.34 -26.18
CA CYS A 412 21.91 28.72 -26.20
C CYS A 412 22.68 29.57 -27.22
N PHE A 413 24.01 29.46 -27.21
CA PHE A 413 24.86 30.13 -28.19
C PHE A 413 24.70 29.53 -29.59
N ARG A 414 24.83 28.21 -29.71
CA ARG A 414 24.94 27.53 -31.01
C ARG A 414 23.63 27.40 -31.78
N TRP A 415 22.50 27.25 -31.10
CA TRP A 415 21.21 26.96 -31.75
C TRP A 415 20.33 28.20 -31.86
N TRP A 416 20.49 29.16 -30.94
CA TRP A 416 19.60 30.30 -30.84
C TRP A 416 20.30 31.65 -30.84
N GLU A 417 21.64 31.67 -30.81
CA GLU A 417 22.47 32.88 -30.86
C GLU A 417 22.21 33.81 -29.67
N PHE A 418 21.97 33.24 -28.49
CA PHE A 418 21.82 34.03 -27.26
C PHE A 418 23.15 34.64 -26.85
N LYS A 419 23.11 35.89 -26.36
CA LYS A 419 24.23 36.56 -25.70
C LYS A 419 24.52 35.91 -24.34
N ASP A 420 25.69 36.18 -23.76
CA ASP A 420 26.09 35.63 -22.45
C ASP A 420 25.05 35.94 -21.36
N GLU A 421 24.62 37.19 -21.26
CA GLU A 421 23.65 37.63 -20.26
C GLU A 421 22.28 36.93 -20.42
N GLN A 422 21.81 36.77 -21.66
CA GLN A 422 20.57 36.06 -21.97
C GLN A 422 20.68 34.58 -21.62
N THR A 423 21.85 33.99 -21.88
CA THR A 423 22.12 32.58 -21.59
C THR A 423 22.08 32.32 -20.09
N GLU A 424 22.72 33.15 -19.27
CA GLU A 424 22.68 32.99 -17.81
C GLU A 424 21.26 33.12 -17.26
N LYS A 425 20.54 34.18 -17.63
CA LYS A 425 19.14 34.40 -17.20
C LYS A 425 18.23 33.25 -17.65
N PHE A 426 18.41 32.73 -18.86
CA PHE A 426 17.64 31.60 -19.37
C PHE A 426 17.93 30.31 -18.59
N ILE A 427 19.21 30.03 -18.27
CA ILE A 427 19.60 28.84 -17.52
C ILE A 427 19.06 28.91 -16.08
N GLU A 428 19.09 30.08 -15.45
CA GLU A 428 18.51 30.31 -14.12
C GLU A 428 16.99 30.10 -14.14
N ALA A 429 16.28 30.74 -15.06
CA ALA A 429 14.84 30.56 -15.25
C ALA A 429 14.48 29.08 -15.52
N TRP A 430 15.28 28.39 -16.33
CA TRP A 430 15.08 26.98 -16.64
C TRP A 430 15.30 26.05 -15.43
N ARG A 431 16.22 26.39 -14.51
CA ARG A 431 16.44 25.64 -13.26
C ARG A 431 15.21 25.69 -12.36
N GLU A 432 14.48 26.80 -12.34
CA GLU A 432 13.24 26.97 -11.55
C GLU A 432 11.96 26.50 -12.28
N ARG A 433 12.09 25.84 -13.45
CA ARG A 433 10.92 25.43 -14.22
C ARG A 433 9.95 24.55 -13.42
N PRO A 434 8.63 24.64 -13.69
CA PRO A 434 7.69 23.65 -13.21
C PRO A 434 8.15 22.24 -13.60
N LYS A 435 8.08 21.30 -12.65
CA LYS A 435 8.51 19.93 -12.90
C LYS A 435 7.76 19.33 -14.08
N VAL A 436 8.47 18.64 -14.99
CA VAL A 436 7.92 18.11 -16.25
C VAL A 436 6.88 17.00 -16.04
N ASP A 437 6.90 16.36 -14.86
CA ASP A 437 5.90 15.39 -14.42
C ASP A 437 4.57 16.05 -14.01
N THR A 438 4.59 17.33 -13.64
CA THR A 438 3.39 18.13 -13.40
C THR A 438 2.75 18.44 -14.75
N ARG A 439 1.63 17.79 -15.05
CA ARG A 439 0.95 17.86 -16.36
C ARG A 439 -0.47 18.39 -16.22
N ILE A 440 -0.96 19.05 -17.27
CA ILE A 440 -2.35 19.52 -17.37
C ILE A 440 -3.23 18.48 -18.09
N ASN A 441 -4.56 18.62 -18.03
CA ASN A 441 -5.48 17.56 -18.46
C ASN A 441 -5.52 17.25 -19.95
N TYR A 442 -5.02 18.16 -20.79
CA TYR A 442 -5.03 18.06 -22.25
C TYR A 442 -3.62 17.82 -22.80
N SER A 443 -3.51 17.14 -23.95
CA SER A 443 -2.24 17.00 -24.67
C SER A 443 -1.85 18.33 -25.31
N ARG A 444 -0.58 18.47 -25.70
CA ARG A 444 -0.13 19.66 -26.45
C ARG A 444 -0.97 19.85 -27.71
N LYS A 445 -1.25 18.77 -28.44
CA LYS A 445 -2.10 18.80 -29.64
C LYS A 445 -3.50 19.32 -29.33
N ALA A 446 -4.15 18.79 -28.30
CA ALA A 446 -5.47 19.25 -27.90
C ALA A 446 -5.49 20.71 -27.46
N ILE A 447 -4.44 21.16 -26.78
CA ILE A 447 -4.29 22.57 -26.40
C ILE A 447 -4.17 23.44 -27.65
N ILE A 448 -3.26 23.11 -28.57
CA ILE A 448 -3.07 23.87 -29.81
C ILE A 448 -4.37 23.97 -30.61
N ASN A 449 -5.16 22.90 -30.66
CA ASN A 449 -6.47 22.89 -31.33
C ASN A 449 -7.51 23.81 -30.65
N LEU A 450 -7.44 23.99 -29.33
CA LEU A 450 -8.40 24.81 -28.58
C LEU A 450 -7.98 26.28 -28.46
N LEU A 451 -6.68 26.57 -28.53
CA LEU A 451 -6.14 27.92 -28.33
C LEU A 451 -6.71 28.99 -29.27
N PRO A 452 -6.98 28.74 -30.58
CA PRO A 452 -7.58 29.74 -31.47
C PRO A 452 -8.91 30.29 -30.90
N TYR A 453 -9.87 29.41 -30.64
CA TYR A 453 -11.17 29.81 -30.08
C TYR A 453 -11.06 30.37 -28.65
N MET A 454 -10.13 29.87 -27.83
CA MET A 454 -9.93 30.44 -26.50
C MET A 454 -9.35 31.87 -26.55
N ARG A 455 -8.56 32.22 -27.58
CA ARG A 455 -8.08 33.59 -27.76
C ARG A 455 -9.22 34.54 -28.11
N GLU A 456 -10.25 34.07 -28.82
CA GLU A 456 -11.48 34.81 -29.10
C GLU A 456 -12.38 35.03 -27.87
N GLY A 457 -12.11 34.36 -26.74
CA GLY A 457 -12.84 34.56 -25.48
C GLY A 457 -13.74 33.40 -25.06
N PHE A 458 -13.81 32.34 -25.87
CA PHE A 458 -14.59 31.15 -25.53
C PHE A 458 -13.97 30.39 -24.36
N THR A 459 -14.82 29.94 -23.44
CA THR A 459 -14.42 28.99 -22.38
C THR A 459 -13.93 27.67 -23.00
N VAL A 460 -13.22 26.86 -22.22
CA VAL A 460 -12.73 25.54 -22.71
C VAL A 460 -13.86 24.67 -23.27
N ASN A 461 -15.06 24.76 -22.69
CA ASN A 461 -16.21 24.00 -23.15
C ASN A 461 -16.78 24.54 -24.47
N GLU A 462 -16.90 25.86 -24.61
CA GLU A 462 -17.34 26.50 -25.85
C GLU A 462 -16.32 26.28 -26.97
N ALA A 463 -15.03 26.44 -26.68
CA ALA A 463 -13.93 26.19 -27.64
C ALA A 463 -13.94 24.75 -28.16
N ARG A 464 -14.31 23.78 -27.33
CA ARG A 464 -14.48 22.38 -27.74
C ARG A 464 -15.64 22.17 -28.71
N ASN A 465 -16.78 22.83 -28.46
CA ASN A 465 -17.92 22.77 -29.38
C ASN A 465 -17.60 23.44 -30.71
N ARG A 466 -17.00 24.65 -30.65
CA ARG A 466 -16.55 25.38 -31.84
C ARG A 466 -15.57 24.54 -32.66
N PHE A 467 -14.56 23.92 -32.04
CA PHE A 467 -13.66 23.00 -32.76
C PHE A 467 -14.40 21.83 -33.41
N ALA A 468 -15.44 21.28 -32.77
CA ALA A 468 -16.20 20.18 -33.35
C ALA A 468 -17.05 20.62 -34.56
N GLU A 469 -17.59 21.84 -34.52
CA GLU A 469 -18.50 22.43 -35.53
C GLU A 469 -17.76 23.09 -36.71
N ASP A 470 -16.54 23.59 -36.48
CA ASP A 470 -15.76 24.33 -37.47
C ASP A 470 -15.27 23.43 -38.61
N ALA A 471 -15.97 23.45 -39.75
CA ALA A 471 -15.67 22.63 -40.92
C ALA A 471 -14.28 22.90 -41.53
N GLU A 472 -13.70 24.07 -41.30
CA GLU A 472 -12.48 24.54 -41.96
C GLU A 472 -11.19 24.16 -41.21
N ASN A 473 -11.30 23.71 -39.95
CA ASN A 473 -10.13 23.35 -39.14
C ASN A 473 -9.44 22.01 -39.51
N GLY A 474 -9.89 21.34 -40.57
CA GLY A 474 -9.30 20.10 -41.08
C GLY A 474 -9.41 18.89 -40.13
N ALA A 475 -10.26 18.95 -39.09
CA ALA A 475 -10.46 17.85 -38.17
C ALA A 475 -11.28 16.71 -38.81
N SER A 476 -10.81 15.47 -38.62
CA SER A 476 -11.59 14.28 -38.98
C SER A 476 -12.88 14.15 -38.17
N ASP A 477 -13.89 13.45 -38.67
CA ASP A 477 -15.15 13.18 -37.95
C ASP A 477 -14.91 12.55 -36.57
N ALA A 478 -13.95 11.63 -36.51
CA ALA A 478 -13.54 11.00 -35.26
C ALA A 478 -12.90 12.00 -34.28
N GLN A 479 -12.21 13.03 -34.76
CA GLN A 479 -11.71 14.12 -33.91
C GLN A 479 -12.86 15.02 -33.45
N ARG A 480 -13.72 15.46 -34.36
CA ARG A 480 -14.88 16.30 -34.04
C ARG A 480 -15.76 15.66 -32.96
N GLN A 481 -16.05 14.37 -33.10
CA GLN A 481 -16.79 13.59 -32.12
C GLN A 481 -16.12 13.59 -30.73
N ARG A 482 -14.78 13.47 -30.66
CA ARG A 482 -14.05 13.49 -29.37
C ARG A 482 -14.08 14.84 -28.68
N TYR A 483 -14.06 15.94 -29.45
CA TYR A 483 -14.06 17.30 -28.90
C TYR A 483 -15.47 17.72 -28.47
N SER A 484 -16.49 17.28 -29.20
CA SER A 484 -17.90 17.44 -28.81
C SER A 484 -18.19 16.86 -27.42
N PHE A 485 -19.29 17.27 -26.80
CA PHE A 485 -19.79 16.62 -25.58
C PHE A 485 -20.49 15.28 -25.84
N GLY A 486 -20.51 14.82 -27.10
CA GLY A 486 -21.07 13.53 -27.51
C GLY A 486 -20.16 12.33 -27.22
N ALA A 487 -20.59 11.17 -27.74
CA ALA A 487 -20.03 9.84 -27.50
C ALA A 487 -18.49 9.77 -27.52
N ARG A 488 -17.86 9.46 -26.38
CA ARG A 488 -16.44 9.10 -26.35
C ARG A 488 -16.26 7.71 -26.95
N ALA A 489 -15.60 7.63 -28.11
CA ALA A 489 -15.26 6.35 -28.74
C ALA A 489 -14.62 5.34 -27.75
N GLY A 490 -15.03 4.08 -27.82
CA GLY A 490 -14.42 2.97 -27.09
C GLY A 490 -12.92 2.87 -27.38
N ASN A 491 -12.09 2.70 -26.35
CA ASN A 491 -10.65 2.44 -26.55
C ASN A 491 -10.47 1.23 -27.48
N ARG A 492 -9.46 1.22 -28.35
CA ARG A 492 -9.20 0.19 -29.38
C ARG A 492 -9.34 -1.24 -28.85
N ARG A 493 -8.87 -1.51 -27.62
CA ARG A 493 -8.99 -2.83 -26.97
C ARG A 493 -10.42 -3.23 -26.62
N VAL A 494 -11.26 -2.27 -26.21
CA VAL A 494 -12.68 -2.53 -25.94
C VAL A 494 -13.38 -2.87 -27.24
N ARG A 495 -13.11 -2.13 -28.33
CA ARG A 495 -13.63 -2.47 -29.67
C ARG A 495 -13.20 -3.87 -30.12
N HIS A 496 -11.91 -4.20 -29.97
CA HIS A 496 -11.38 -5.54 -30.28
C HIS A 496 -12.02 -6.65 -29.43
N TYR A 497 -12.23 -6.39 -28.14
CA TYR A 497 -12.90 -7.34 -27.25
C TYR A 497 -14.35 -7.57 -27.66
N MET A 498 -15.09 -6.49 -27.98
CA MET A 498 -16.47 -6.58 -28.48
C MET A 498 -16.56 -7.32 -29.82
N GLN A 499 -15.57 -7.13 -30.71
CA GLN A 499 -15.52 -7.87 -31.98
C GLN A 499 -15.30 -9.37 -31.75
N LYS A 500 -14.47 -9.75 -30.77
CA LYS A 500 -14.21 -11.16 -30.42
C LYS A 500 -15.31 -11.82 -29.59
N HIS A 501 -16.09 -11.02 -28.87
CA HIS A 501 -17.12 -11.48 -27.92
C HIS A 501 -18.37 -10.60 -28.04
N PRO A 502 -19.09 -10.66 -29.16
CA PRO A 502 -20.25 -9.79 -29.43
C PRO A 502 -21.38 -9.98 -28.42
N GLU A 503 -21.50 -11.17 -27.83
CA GLU A 503 -22.51 -11.56 -26.84
C GLU A 503 -22.18 -11.13 -25.41
N LEU A 504 -20.94 -10.71 -25.13
CA LEU A 504 -20.51 -10.35 -23.77
C LEU A 504 -20.42 -8.84 -23.60
N LEU A 505 -20.77 -8.33 -22.41
CA LEU A 505 -20.45 -6.96 -22.02
C LEU A 505 -18.93 -6.74 -21.92
N PRO A 506 -18.38 -5.54 -22.18
CA PRO A 506 -16.95 -5.26 -22.08
C PRO A 506 -16.42 -5.39 -20.64
N PRO A 507 -15.13 -5.70 -20.44
CA PRO A 507 -14.53 -5.74 -19.11
C PRO A 507 -14.37 -4.32 -18.51
N ALA A 508 -13.96 -4.27 -17.24
CA ALA A 508 -13.61 -3.01 -16.57
C ALA A 508 -12.54 -2.22 -17.36
N PRO A 509 -12.68 -0.89 -17.48
CA PRO A 509 -11.70 -0.03 -18.16
C PRO A 509 -10.28 -0.19 -17.61
N GLU A 510 -9.27 -0.14 -18.48
CA GLU A 510 -7.86 -0.32 -18.09
C GLU A 510 -7.31 0.82 -17.23
N ASN A 511 -7.84 2.03 -17.40
CA ASN A 511 -7.46 3.20 -16.62
C ASN A 511 -7.89 3.12 -15.14
N ILE A 512 -8.78 2.17 -14.79
CA ILE A 512 -9.09 1.87 -13.39
C ILE A 512 -7.99 0.96 -12.84
N SER A 513 -7.12 1.55 -12.01
CA SER A 513 -5.99 0.85 -11.35
C SER A 513 -6.38 0.19 -10.03
N ASN A 514 -7.45 0.66 -9.37
CA ASN A 514 -7.91 0.12 -8.09
C ASN A 514 -8.44 -1.33 -8.26
N PRO A 515 -7.79 -2.35 -7.65
CA PRO A 515 -8.16 -3.74 -7.83
C PRO A 515 -9.53 -4.10 -7.21
N VAL A 516 -9.99 -3.37 -6.19
CA VAL A 516 -11.30 -3.57 -5.57
C VAL A 516 -12.39 -3.17 -6.57
N VAL A 517 -12.27 -1.99 -7.17
CA VAL A 517 -13.22 -1.50 -8.20
C VAL A 517 -13.27 -2.42 -9.41
N ARG A 518 -12.12 -2.90 -9.90
CA ARG A 518 -12.08 -3.84 -11.03
C ARG A 518 -12.80 -5.16 -10.72
N ARG A 519 -12.68 -5.66 -9.48
CA ARG A 519 -13.39 -6.86 -9.03
C ARG A 519 -14.89 -6.60 -8.93
N ALA A 520 -15.29 -5.48 -8.34
CA ALA A 520 -16.70 -5.08 -8.27
C ALA A 520 -17.34 -4.99 -9.67
N ILE A 521 -16.70 -4.30 -10.63
CA ILE A 521 -17.18 -4.24 -12.02
C ILE A 521 -17.26 -5.64 -12.64
N HIS A 522 -16.28 -6.52 -12.38
CA HIS A 522 -16.29 -7.88 -12.91
C HIS A 522 -17.47 -8.71 -12.37
N GLU A 523 -17.77 -8.61 -11.07
CA GLU A 523 -18.92 -9.31 -10.49
C GLU A 523 -20.25 -8.71 -10.95
N VAL A 524 -20.40 -7.37 -10.94
CA VAL A 524 -21.58 -6.69 -11.49
C VAL A 524 -21.82 -7.10 -12.95
N ARG A 525 -20.75 -7.18 -13.76
CA ARG A 525 -20.81 -7.67 -15.14
C ARG A 525 -21.37 -9.09 -15.24
N ARG A 526 -21.00 -10.00 -14.33
CA ARG A 526 -21.54 -11.37 -14.30
C ARG A 526 -23.03 -11.39 -13.96
N HIS A 527 -23.46 -10.63 -12.96
CA HIS A 527 -24.87 -10.53 -12.59
C HIS A 527 -25.72 -10.02 -13.76
N ILE A 528 -25.27 -8.94 -14.41
CA ILE A 528 -26.02 -8.35 -15.54
C ILE A 528 -26.08 -9.31 -16.73
N GLN A 529 -24.97 -9.97 -17.07
CA GLN A 529 -24.98 -10.97 -18.13
C GLN A 529 -25.95 -12.12 -17.82
N ALA A 530 -25.97 -12.61 -16.58
CA ALA A 530 -26.90 -13.65 -16.16
C ALA A 530 -28.36 -13.17 -16.29
N TYR A 531 -28.68 -11.94 -15.88
CA TYR A 531 -30.03 -11.38 -16.06
C TYR A 531 -30.40 -11.20 -17.53
N ILE A 532 -29.49 -10.71 -18.37
CA ILE A 532 -29.75 -10.56 -19.82
C ILE A 532 -30.00 -11.91 -20.47
N HIS A 533 -29.26 -12.95 -20.08
CA HIS A 533 -29.45 -14.31 -20.58
C HIS A 533 -30.80 -14.89 -20.14
N GLU A 534 -31.15 -14.75 -18.85
CA GLU A 534 -32.41 -15.23 -18.27
C GLU A 534 -33.65 -14.55 -18.87
N PHE A 535 -33.59 -13.23 -19.07
CA PHE A 535 -34.75 -12.43 -19.48
C PHE A 535 -34.75 -12.01 -20.96
N GLY A 536 -33.72 -12.37 -21.72
CA GLY A 536 -33.58 -12.06 -23.15
C GLY A 536 -33.48 -10.57 -23.49
N CYS A 537 -33.38 -9.69 -22.50
CA CYS A 537 -33.42 -8.24 -22.70
C CYS A 537 -32.55 -7.47 -21.71
N LYS A 538 -32.18 -6.23 -22.10
CA LYS A 538 -31.51 -5.29 -21.20
C LYS A 538 -32.52 -4.69 -20.23
N PRO A 539 -32.12 -4.38 -18.98
CA PRO A 539 -33.00 -3.63 -18.08
C PRO A 539 -33.34 -2.29 -18.72
N LYS A 540 -34.53 -1.75 -18.44
CA LYS A 540 -34.91 -0.40 -18.90
C LYS A 540 -34.37 0.67 -17.97
N ARG A 541 -34.20 0.30 -16.70
CA ARG A 541 -33.67 1.14 -15.62
C ARG A 541 -32.68 0.35 -14.78
N VAL A 542 -31.58 0.98 -14.37
CA VAL A 542 -30.65 0.44 -13.36
C VAL A 542 -30.52 1.45 -12.22
N VAL A 543 -30.58 1.00 -10.98
CA VAL A 543 -30.36 1.83 -9.80
C VAL A 543 -29.22 1.23 -8.98
N VAL A 544 -28.27 2.07 -8.56
CA VAL A 544 -27.08 1.67 -7.79
C VAL A 544 -27.03 2.45 -6.48
N GLU A 545 -26.74 1.79 -5.36
CA GLU A 545 -26.50 2.49 -4.09
C GLU A 545 -25.11 3.15 -4.09
N LEU A 546 -25.05 4.45 -3.76
CA LEU A 546 -23.79 5.15 -3.52
C LEU A 546 -23.50 5.19 -2.02
N ALA A 547 -22.27 4.79 -1.65
CA ALA A 547 -21.85 4.82 -0.25
C ALA A 547 -21.72 6.25 0.33
N ARG A 548 -21.60 7.33 -0.49
CA ARG A 548 -21.67 8.76 -0.08
C ARG A 548 -22.08 9.72 -1.21
N GLU A 549 -22.42 10.96 -0.83
CA GLU A 549 -23.10 12.03 -1.58
C GLU A 549 -22.42 12.46 -2.90
N ALA A 550 -23.11 12.29 -4.03
CA ALA A 550 -22.63 12.73 -5.36
C ALA A 550 -23.16 14.11 -5.80
N ARG A 551 -24.07 14.75 -5.05
CA ARG A 551 -24.54 16.12 -5.30
C ARG A 551 -24.67 16.87 -3.98
N GLN A 552 -23.66 17.68 -3.69
CA GLN A 552 -23.72 18.73 -2.67
C GLN A 552 -24.23 20.02 -3.33
N SER A 553 -25.03 20.79 -2.60
CA SER A 553 -25.46 22.13 -3.03
C SER A 553 -24.23 23.03 -3.28
N GLU A 554 -24.39 24.06 -4.12
CA GLU A 554 -23.32 25.03 -4.41
C GLU A 554 -22.77 25.65 -3.11
N TYR A 555 -23.65 25.99 -2.17
CA TYR A 555 -23.29 26.53 -0.85
C TYR A 555 -22.36 25.60 -0.05
N VAL A 556 -22.73 24.32 0.12
CA VAL A 556 -21.93 23.34 0.87
C VAL A 556 -20.56 23.12 0.22
N ARG A 557 -20.52 23.06 -1.11
CA ARG A 557 -19.28 22.88 -1.88
C ARG A 557 -18.33 24.07 -1.72
N ASN A 558 -18.85 25.30 -1.83
CA ASN A 558 -18.07 26.52 -1.67
C ASN A 558 -17.55 26.68 -0.24
N ARG A 559 -18.37 26.34 0.77
CA ARG A 559 -17.94 26.31 2.18
C ARG A 559 -16.77 25.34 2.39
N GLN A 560 -16.87 24.11 1.88
CA GLN A 560 -15.80 23.11 1.97
C GLN A 560 -14.52 23.56 1.25
N LEU A 561 -14.64 24.15 0.06
CA LEU A 561 -13.49 24.71 -0.66
C LEU A 561 -12.82 25.85 0.11
N SER A 562 -13.60 26.75 0.70
CA SER A 562 -13.10 27.84 1.55
C SER A 562 -12.36 27.31 2.79
N GLU A 563 -12.94 26.33 3.49
CA GLU A 563 -12.30 25.67 4.63
C GLU A 563 -10.99 24.97 4.23
N ASN A 564 -10.96 24.27 3.10
CA ASN A 564 -9.74 23.63 2.59
C ASN A 564 -8.64 24.66 2.29
N ARG A 565 -8.98 25.85 1.78
CA ARG A 565 -8.01 26.92 1.51
C ARG A 565 -7.49 27.59 2.76
N LYS A 566 -8.35 27.83 3.76
CA LYS A 566 -7.90 28.31 5.08
C LYS A 566 -6.88 27.35 5.70
N ARG A 567 -7.06 26.03 5.52
CA ARG A 567 -6.07 25.03 5.95
C ARG A 567 -4.77 25.13 5.16
N GLU A 568 -4.83 25.29 3.84
CA GLU A 568 -3.62 25.46 3.00
C GLU A 568 -2.87 26.78 3.28
N GLU A 569 -3.57 27.85 3.63
CA GLU A 569 -2.97 29.14 4.00
C GLU A 569 -2.18 29.02 5.30
N LYS A 570 -2.80 28.48 6.36
CA LYS A 570 -2.09 28.16 7.62
C LYS A 570 -0.90 27.23 7.39
N ARG A 571 -1.05 26.27 6.47
CA ARG A 571 0.04 25.37 6.09
C ARG A 571 1.21 26.13 5.46
N LYS A 572 0.96 27.06 4.55
CA LYS A 572 2.00 27.89 3.92
C LYS A 572 2.67 28.82 4.92
N GLU A 573 1.88 29.50 5.76
CA GLU A 573 2.37 30.35 6.86
C GLU A 573 3.39 29.60 7.72
N ILE A 574 3.05 28.37 8.16
CA ILE A 574 3.95 27.55 8.98
C ILE A 574 5.20 27.11 8.19
N ILE A 575 5.05 26.72 6.92
CA ILE A 575 6.20 26.32 6.09
C ILE A 575 7.19 27.48 5.92
N GLU A 576 6.69 28.70 5.71
CA GLU A 576 7.50 29.89 5.54
C GLU A 576 8.14 30.33 6.87
N LYS A 577 7.35 30.38 7.96
CA LYS A 577 7.82 30.79 9.29
C LYS A 577 9.00 29.95 9.80
N PHE A 578 9.02 28.64 9.50
CA PHE A 578 10.05 27.72 9.96
C PHE A 578 11.00 27.24 8.86
N ASP A 579 11.06 27.94 7.73
CA ASP A 579 11.92 27.64 6.56
C ASP A 579 11.91 26.16 6.12
N LEU A 580 10.70 25.59 6.04
CA LEU A 580 10.50 24.18 5.71
C LEU A 580 10.43 23.94 4.19
N ALA A 581 10.76 24.94 3.37
CA ALA A 581 10.64 24.86 1.91
C ALA A 581 11.60 23.83 1.30
N GLY A 582 12.79 23.67 1.90
CA GLY A 582 13.77 22.63 1.54
C GLY A 582 13.39 21.21 2.00
N GLU A 583 12.40 21.08 2.88
CA GLU A 583 11.94 19.80 3.40
C GLU A 583 10.96 19.10 2.45
N THR A 584 10.81 17.78 2.59
CA THR A 584 9.85 17.02 1.77
C THR A 584 8.40 17.40 2.11
N LYS A 585 7.45 17.11 1.20
CA LYS A 585 6.03 17.47 1.40
C LYS A 585 5.41 16.87 2.66
N THR A 586 5.83 15.66 3.03
CA THR A 586 5.38 15.01 4.27
C THR A 586 6.10 15.51 5.51
N GLN A 587 7.39 15.88 5.44
CA GLN A 587 8.05 16.58 6.55
C GLN A 587 7.35 17.91 6.82
N GLN A 588 7.07 18.69 5.76
CA GLN A 588 6.23 19.88 5.85
C GLN A 588 4.87 19.54 6.46
N ALA A 589 4.17 18.50 6.00
CA ALA A 589 2.86 18.13 6.53
C ALA A 589 2.91 17.69 8.01
N LYS A 590 3.95 16.95 8.43
CA LYS A 590 4.14 16.52 9.82
C LYS A 590 4.49 17.70 10.71
N ALA A 591 5.43 18.54 10.31
CA ALA A 591 5.77 19.77 11.02
C ALA A 591 4.55 20.68 11.15
N VAL A 592 3.80 20.88 10.07
CA VAL A 592 2.52 21.62 10.09
C VAL A 592 1.52 21.01 11.05
N LYS A 593 1.32 19.68 11.03
CA LYS A 593 0.45 19.01 12.00
C LYS A 593 0.92 19.23 13.44
N ARG A 594 2.22 19.09 13.71
CA ARG A 594 2.80 19.32 15.04
C ARG A 594 2.58 20.75 15.50
N VAL A 595 2.90 21.75 14.67
CA VAL A 595 2.69 23.17 15.00
C VAL A 595 1.21 23.47 15.24
N LEU A 596 0.30 22.95 14.40
CA LEU A 596 -1.15 23.12 14.60
C LEU A 596 -1.64 22.50 15.90
N LEU A 597 -1.14 21.31 16.26
CA LEU A 597 -1.49 20.64 17.52
C LEU A 597 -0.87 21.33 18.74
N SER A 598 0.36 21.83 18.63
CA SER A 598 0.98 22.66 19.66
C SER A 598 0.12 23.89 19.96
N ARG A 599 -0.31 24.63 18.93
CA ARG A 599 -1.25 25.76 19.07
C ARG A 599 -2.57 25.32 19.72
N GLU A 600 -3.18 24.24 19.22
CA GLU A 600 -4.45 23.72 19.74
C GLU A 600 -4.35 23.26 21.21
N GLN A 601 -3.20 22.73 21.63
CA GLN A 601 -2.92 22.27 22.99
C GLN A 601 -2.36 23.38 23.90
N LYS A 602 -2.35 24.64 23.44
CA LYS A 602 -1.80 25.78 24.16
C LYS A 602 -0.34 25.58 24.59
N TYR A 603 0.46 24.95 23.71
CA TYR A 603 1.89 24.68 23.88
C TYR A 603 2.22 23.68 25.00
N TRP A 604 1.26 22.87 25.44
CA TRP A 604 1.49 21.81 26.42
C TRP A 604 1.56 20.43 25.76
N CYS A 605 2.37 19.54 26.34
CA CYS A 605 2.26 18.11 26.07
C CYS A 605 0.88 17.62 26.49
N ALA A 606 0.22 16.81 25.66
CA ALA A 606 -1.09 16.26 25.99
C ALA A 606 -1.08 15.34 27.23
N TYR A 607 0.06 14.69 27.51
CA TYR A 607 0.13 13.57 28.46
C TYR A 607 0.90 13.85 29.75
N CYS A 608 2.07 14.48 29.71
CA CYS A 608 2.89 14.65 30.92
C CYS A 608 2.78 16.02 31.59
N ASP A 609 2.85 16.02 32.92
CA ASP A 609 2.89 17.18 33.82
C ASP A 609 4.31 17.71 34.08
N ASN A 610 5.29 17.41 33.22
CA ASN A 610 6.63 17.98 33.39
C ASN A 610 6.55 19.50 33.16
N ASN A 611 6.43 20.24 34.27
CA ASN A 611 6.33 21.70 34.39
C ASN A 611 7.58 22.46 33.88
N ARG A 612 8.44 21.82 33.07
CA ARG A 612 9.72 22.38 32.61
C ARG A 612 9.84 22.58 31.11
N ASP A 613 9.03 21.96 30.26
CA ASP A 613 9.15 22.14 28.80
C ASP A 613 7.79 22.35 28.13
N THR A 614 7.51 23.60 27.74
CA THR A 614 6.43 23.91 26.80
C THR A 614 6.83 23.44 25.40
N ILE A 615 5.88 22.86 24.65
CA ILE A 615 6.11 22.50 23.25
C ILE A 615 5.85 23.74 22.39
N SER A 616 6.86 24.60 22.30
CA SER A 616 6.82 25.80 21.44
C SER A 616 6.60 25.42 19.97
N GLU A 617 6.26 26.40 19.13
CA GLU A 617 6.09 26.13 17.70
C GLU A 617 7.42 25.74 17.04
N GLU A 618 8.55 26.29 17.50
CA GLU A 618 9.90 25.98 17.04
C GLU A 618 10.24 24.51 17.33
N LEU A 619 9.99 24.05 18.57
CA LEU A 619 10.18 22.65 18.96
C LEU A 619 9.22 21.72 18.20
N ALA A 620 7.96 22.14 18.04
CA ALA A 620 6.98 21.40 17.26
C ALA A 620 7.37 21.30 15.78
N ALA A 621 7.93 22.35 15.18
CA ALA A 621 8.38 22.36 13.80
C ALA A 621 9.57 21.42 13.60
N SER A 622 10.61 21.53 14.43
CA SER A 622 11.80 20.67 14.40
C SER A 622 11.45 19.20 14.65
N GLY A 623 10.47 18.95 15.54
CA GLY A 623 10.09 17.60 15.96
C GLY A 623 11.11 16.93 16.88
N GLU A 624 12.05 17.69 17.44
CA GLU A 624 13.01 17.18 18.39
C GLU A 624 12.29 16.82 19.70
N GLY A 625 12.47 15.59 20.19
CA GLY A 625 11.87 15.13 21.45
C GLY A 625 10.35 14.94 21.44
N VAL A 626 9.63 15.34 20.38
CA VAL A 626 8.15 15.30 20.30
C VAL A 626 7.62 14.45 19.15
N GLU A 627 6.49 13.78 19.37
CA GLU A 627 5.86 12.87 18.42
C GLU A 627 4.34 13.14 18.32
N LEU A 628 3.77 12.83 17.16
CA LEU A 628 2.32 12.79 16.95
C LEU A 628 1.82 11.44 17.46
N ASP A 629 0.98 11.44 18.51
CA ASP A 629 0.33 10.23 19.00
C ASP A 629 -1.13 10.17 18.56
N HIS A 630 -1.61 8.96 18.30
CA HIS A 630 -3.01 8.69 18.00
C HIS A 630 -3.76 8.44 19.29
N ILE A 631 -4.71 9.32 19.65
CA ILE A 631 -5.51 9.23 20.88
C ILE A 631 -6.12 7.84 20.99
N VAL A 632 -6.96 7.47 20.03
CA VAL A 632 -7.32 6.08 19.76
C VAL A 632 -6.23 5.48 18.87
N PRO A 633 -5.55 4.40 19.28
CA PRO A 633 -4.49 3.80 18.47
C PRO A 633 -4.95 3.35 17.08
N GLU A 634 -4.10 3.53 16.06
CA GLU A 634 -4.42 3.13 14.68
C GLU A 634 -4.75 1.64 14.56
N SER A 635 -4.10 0.79 15.36
CA SER A 635 -4.37 -0.65 15.34
C SER A 635 -5.80 -1.01 15.83
N ARG A 636 -6.44 -0.11 16.57
CA ARG A 636 -7.80 -0.25 17.14
C ARG A 636 -8.82 0.66 16.46
N GLY A 637 -8.54 1.07 15.21
CA GLY A 637 -9.48 1.84 14.38
C GLY A 637 -9.33 3.35 14.47
N GLY A 638 -8.36 3.85 15.23
CA GLY A 638 -8.02 5.27 15.24
C GLY A 638 -7.55 5.75 13.87
N ASN A 639 -8.07 6.88 13.43
CA ASN A 639 -7.67 7.48 12.15
C ASN A 639 -6.48 8.44 12.32
N SER A 640 -5.79 8.74 11.22
CA SER A 640 -4.64 9.66 11.19
C SER A 640 -5.04 11.14 10.93
N TYR A 641 -6.30 11.49 11.16
CA TYR A 641 -6.79 12.86 11.06
C TYR A 641 -6.42 13.65 12.32
N LEU A 642 -6.34 14.99 12.19
CA LEU A 642 -6.01 15.87 13.32
C LEU A 642 -6.95 15.67 14.51
N SER A 643 -8.20 15.27 14.29
CA SER A 643 -9.19 14.99 15.34
C SER A 643 -8.83 13.81 16.24
N ASN A 644 -7.96 12.90 15.80
CA ASN A 644 -7.52 11.75 16.60
C ASN A 644 -6.02 11.83 16.92
N LEU A 645 -5.38 12.97 16.69
CA LEU A 645 -3.95 13.16 16.97
C LEU A 645 -3.74 14.17 18.08
N VAL A 646 -2.75 13.92 18.92
CA VAL A 646 -2.18 14.88 19.86
C VAL A 646 -0.67 14.96 19.69
N LEU A 647 -0.10 16.09 20.08
CA LEU A 647 1.34 16.27 20.19
C LEU A 647 1.76 15.95 21.63
N CYS A 648 2.75 15.07 21.77
CA CYS A 648 3.29 14.74 23.07
C CYS A 648 4.79 14.48 22.99
N HIS A 649 5.46 14.41 24.14
CA HIS A 649 6.84 13.97 24.19
C HIS A 649 6.96 12.52 23.73
N SER A 650 8.08 12.20 23.07
CA SER A 650 8.36 10.87 22.52
C SER A 650 8.28 9.79 23.59
N GLU A 651 8.64 10.11 24.83
CA GLU A 651 8.56 9.20 25.97
C GLU A 651 7.12 8.90 26.37
N CYS A 652 6.23 9.90 26.35
CA CYS A 652 4.81 9.73 26.62
C CYS A 652 4.15 8.84 25.58
N ASN A 653 4.40 9.10 24.29
CA ASN A 653 3.90 8.27 23.20
C ASN A 653 4.33 6.81 23.35
N ARG A 654 5.62 6.58 23.63
CA ARG A 654 6.17 5.24 23.88
C ARG A 654 5.57 4.57 25.11
N GLY A 655 5.28 5.34 26.17
CA GLY A 655 4.63 4.88 27.38
C GLY A 655 3.19 4.42 27.13
N LYS A 656 2.41 5.20 26.38
CA LYS A 656 1.02 4.88 26.01
C LYS A 656 0.94 3.60 25.18
N GLY A 657 1.72 3.53 24.10
CA GLY A 657 1.73 2.38 23.19
C GLY A 657 0.36 2.18 22.52
N ASN A 658 -0.17 0.94 22.57
CA ASN A 658 -1.42 0.59 21.89
C ASN A 658 -2.69 0.75 22.76
N ARG A 659 -2.67 1.66 23.71
CA ARG A 659 -3.77 1.92 24.65
C ARG A 659 -4.41 3.27 24.37
N THR A 660 -5.67 3.45 24.74
CA THR A 660 -6.31 4.78 24.81
C THR A 660 -5.79 5.54 26.05
N PRO A 661 -5.96 6.88 26.15
CA PRO A 661 -5.53 7.61 27.34
C PRO A 661 -6.21 7.11 28.63
N LYS A 662 -7.51 6.77 28.57
CA LYS A 662 -8.25 6.17 29.71
C LYS A 662 -7.65 4.85 30.19
N GLU A 663 -7.14 4.02 29.28
CA GLU A 663 -6.54 2.72 29.62
C GLU A 663 -5.10 2.82 30.13
N TRP A 664 -4.42 3.92 29.79
CA TRP A 664 -3.00 4.09 30.11
C TRP A 664 -2.78 4.91 31.38
N LEU A 665 -3.52 6.00 31.53
CA LEU A 665 -3.40 6.94 32.64
C LEU A 665 -4.20 6.43 33.86
N THR A 666 -3.75 6.80 35.06
CA THR A 666 -4.60 6.66 36.26
C THR A 666 -5.80 7.61 36.18
N VAL A 667 -6.82 7.40 37.01
CA VAL A 667 -8.00 8.29 37.08
C VAL A 667 -7.57 9.75 37.32
N GLU A 668 -6.62 9.96 38.24
CA GLU A 668 -6.10 11.29 38.58
C GLU A 668 -5.29 11.93 37.43
N GLU A 669 -4.49 11.14 36.72
CA GLU A 669 -3.72 11.61 35.55
C GLU A 669 -4.65 11.91 34.36
N PHE A 670 -5.73 11.15 34.20
CA PHE A 670 -6.73 11.39 33.16
C PHE A 670 -7.52 12.68 33.44
N VAL A 671 -7.95 12.92 34.68
CA VAL A 671 -8.59 14.19 35.08
C VAL A 671 -7.70 15.40 34.80
N ARG A 672 -6.38 15.28 35.02
CA ARG A 672 -5.44 16.35 34.65
C ARG A 672 -5.33 16.57 33.14
N LEU A 673 -5.34 15.49 32.36
CA LEU A 673 -5.42 15.59 30.90
C LEU A 673 -6.73 16.28 30.46
N GLU A 674 -7.86 15.93 31.06
CA GLU A 674 -9.15 16.59 30.80
C GLU A 674 -9.07 18.08 31.10
N GLN A 675 -8.52 18.46 32.26
CA GLN A 675 -8.36 19.87 32.63
C GLN A 675 -7.51 20.65 31.62
N ARG A 676 -6.38 20.09 31.16
CA ARG A 676 -5.52 20.72 30.15
C ARG A 676 -6.19 20.90 28.79
N LEU A 677 -7.01 19.92 28.40
CA LEU A 677 -7.62 19.86 27.08
C LEU A 677 -9.10 20.26 27.07
N LYS A 678 -9.63 20.78 28.19
CA LYS A 678 -11.06 21.06 28.38
C LYS A 678 -11.67 21.97 27.32
N HIS A 679 -10.88 22.92 26.79
CA HIS A 679 -11.35 23.79 25.70
C HIS A 679 -11.74 23.03 24.43
N LEU A 680 -11.20 21.82 24.22
CA LEU A 680 -11.58 20.98 23.07
C LEU A 680 -13.02 20.48 23.14
N GLU A 681 -13.64 20.42 24.31
CA GLU A 681 -15.05 20.07 24.44
C GLU A 681 -15.95 20.96 23.57
N ARG A 682 -15.61 22.26 23.52
CA ARG A 682 -16.30 23.23 22.66
C ARG A 682 -15.62 23.36 21.29
N ASP A 683 -14.30 23.47 21.26
CA ASP A 683 -13.57 23.90 20.07
C ASP A 683 -13.28 22.74 19.09
N ASN A 684 -13.24 21.49 19.57
CA ASN A 684 -13.02 20.28 18.77
C ASN A 684 -13.70 19.04 19.39
N LYS A 685 -15.04 19.05 19.42
CA LYS A 685 -15.85 18.01 20.08
C LYS A 685 -15.49 16.58 19.68
N VAL A 686 -15.14 16.34 18.42
CA VAL A 686 -14.73 15.01 17.94
C VAL A 686 -13.45 14.54 18.62
N LYS A 687 -12.45 15.42 18.78
CA LYS A 687 -11.21 15.09 19.48
C LYS A 687 -11.47 14.85 20.96
N TRP A 688 -12.30 15.69 21.58
CA TRP A 688 -12.74 15.51 22.95
C TRP A 688 -13.38 14.14 23.13
N ASP A 689 -14.29 13.74 22.25
CA ASP A 689 -14.95 12.44 22.31
C ASP A 689 -13.97 11.27 22.16
N ASN A 690 -12.98 11.39 21.25
CA ASN A 690 -11.93 10.38 21.10
C ASN A 690 -11.08 10.21 22.37
N LEU A 691 -10.85 11.28 23.16
CA LEU A 691 -10.13 11.17 24.45
C LEU A 691 -10.89 10.30 25.46
N HIS A 692 -12.22 10.31 25.38
CA HIS A 692 -13.12 9.62 26.30
C HIS A 692 -13.62 8.28 25.76
N GLU A 693 -13.25 7.93 24.53
CA GLU A 693 -13.75 6.75 23.85
C GLU A 693 -13.23 5.48 24.53
N GLU A 694 -14.18 4.68 25.02
CA GLU A 694 -13.93 3.31 25.44
C GLU A 694 -14.04 2.43 24.21
N VAL A 695 -12.90 2.14 23.61
CA VAL A 695 -12.83 1.32 22.41
C VAL A 695 -12.77 -0.13 22.91
N PRO A 696 -13.72 -1.02 22.57
CA PRO A 696 -13.53 -2.45 22.78
C PRO A 696 -12.27 -2.92 22.04
N ASP A 697 -11.74 -4.11 22.31
CA ASP A 697 -10.57 -4.65 21.60
C ASP A 697 -10.98 -5.06 20.16
N LEU A 698 -11.37 -4.07 19.36
CA LEU A 698 -11.83 -4.18 17.99
C LEU A 698 -10.69 -3.69 17.09
N ASP A 699 -9.95 -4.67 16.59
CA ASP A 699 -9.06 -4.55 15.45
C ASP A 699 -9.73 -3.68 14.35
N GLY A 700 -9.06 -2.58 14.00
CA GLY A 700 -9.61 -1.44 13.26
C GLY A 700 -10.46 -1.77 12.04
N PHE A 701 -11.72 -1.37 12.10
CA PHE A 701 -12.71 -1.50 11.02
C PHE A 701 -13.49 -0.20 10.88
N VAL A 702 -13.86 0.18 9.65
CA VAL A 702 -14.97 1.07 9.21
C VAL A 702 -14.55 2.10 8.14
N GLU A 703 -13.46 2.86 8.26
CA GLU A 703 -13.24 4.03 7.36
C GLU A 703 -12.74 3.70 5.94
N SER A 704 -11.81 2.77 5.77
CA SER A 704 -11.22 2.45 4.44
C SER A 704 -12.25 1.84 3.48
N GLN A 705 -13.19 1.06 4.01
CA GLN A 705 -14.23 0.39 3.20
C GLN A 705 -15.24 1.38 2.61
N LEU A 706 -15.58 2.44 3.34
CA LEU A 706 -16.57 3.44 2.91
C LEU A 706 -16.05 4.26 1.72
N THR A 707 -14.76 4.57 1.70
CA THR A 707 -14.15 5.36 0.62
C THR A 707 -14.01 4.53 -0.67
N ASP A 708 -13.55 3.29 -0.56
CA ASP A 708 -13.38 2.39 -1.71
C ASP A 708 -14.73 1.96 -2.33
N THR A 709 -15.77 1.72 -1.53
CA THR A 709 -17.12 1.40 -2.02
C THR A 709 -17.78 2.59 -2.72
N ALA A 710 -17.62 3.82 -2.22
CA ALA A 710 -18.13 5.03 -2.88
C ALA A 710 -17.48 5.25 -4.26
N TYR A 711 -16.16 5.09 -4.34
CA TYR A 711 -15.44 5.18 -5.62
C TYR A 711 -15.85 4.03 -6.56
N ALA A 712 -15.98 2.79 -6.06
CA ALA A 712 -16.43 1.65 -6.85
C ALA A 712 -17.81 1.88 -7.48
N ALA A 713 -18.79 2.31 -6.68
CA ALA A 713 -20.15 2.56 -7.16
C ALA A 713 -20.19 3.65 -8.25
N ARG A 714 -19.43 4.74 -8.09
CA ARG A 714 -19.30 5.78 -9.14
C ARG A 714 -18.70 5.26 -10.43
N GLN A 715 -17.65 4.45 -10.35
CA GLN A 715 -17.02 3.86 -11.53
C GLN A 715 -17.93 2.82 -12.20
N VAL A 716 -18.69 2.05 -11.41
CA VAL A 716 -19.68 1.10 -11.93
C VAL A 716 -20.80 1.84 -12.66
N VAL A 717 -21.36 2.92 -12.12
CA VAL A 717 -22.38 3.75 -12.78
C VAL A 717 -21.88 4.25 -14.15
N ALA A 718 -20.70 4.86 -14.18
CA ALA A 718 -20.11 5.36 -15.42
C ALA A 718 -19.85 4.23 -16.44
N TRP A 719 -19.45 3.05 -15.97
CA TRP A 719 -19.28 1.87 -16.83
C TRP A 719 -20.61 1.34 -17.36
N LEU A 720 -21.67 1.29 -16.54
CA LEU A 720 -23.01 0.82 -16.91
C LEU A 720 -23.68 1.73 -17.94
N GLU A 721 -23.64 3.05 -17.74
CA GLU A 721 -24.19 4.05 -18.67
C GLU A 721 -23.61 3.82 -20.07
N ARG A 722 -22.28 3.78 -20.16
CA ARG A 722 -21.56 3.57 -21.41
C ARG A 722 -21.82 2.20 -22.04
N THR A 723 -21.87 1.16 -21.22
CA THR A 723 -21.84 -0.23 -21.69
C THR A 723 -23.21 -0.76 -22.11
N LEU A 724 -24.26 -0.48 -21.32
CA LEU A 724 -25.58 -1.04 -21.55
C LEU A 724 -26.39 -0.21 -22.53
N TYR A 725 -26.33 1.11 -22.41
CA TYR A 725 -27.24 2.02 -23.09
C TYR A 725 -26.56 2.84 -24.18
N GLY A 726 -25.22 2.96 -24.14
CA GLY A 726 -24.49 3.82 -25.06
C GLY A 726 -25.02 5.25 -25.03
N ASP A 727 -24.88 5.97 -26.14
CA ASP A 727 -25.34 7.35 -26.30
C ASP A 727 -26.63 7.40 -27.13
N LYS A 728 -27.64 6.59 -26.79
CA LYS A 728 -28.98 6.81 -27.38
C LYS A 728 -29.44 8.22 -26.98
N ASN A 729 -29.38 9.16 -27.92
CA ASN A 729 -29.88 10.53 -27.78
C ASN A 729 -31.42 10.57 -27.79
N ASP A 730 -32.06 9.69 -27.02
CA ASP A 730 -33.50 9.74 -26.76
C ASP A 730 -33.83 10.66 -25.57
N GLY A 731 -32.83 11.32 -24.99
CA GLY A 731 -32.94 12.20 -23.82
C GLY A 731 -33.24 11.46 -22.51
N LYS A 732 -33.29 10.12 -22.49
CA LYS A 732 -33.76 9.35 -21.34
C LYS A 732 -32.58 8.81 -20.53
N ARG A 733 -32.42 9.34 -19.31
CA ARG A 733 -31.52 8.76 -18.31
C ARG A 733 -32.04 7.39 -17.87
N ARG A 734 -31.17 6.37 -17.90
CA ARG A 734 -31.53 4.97 -17.56
C ARG A 734 -30.77 4.40 -16.36
N VAL A 735 -29.65 5.01 -15.96
CA VAL A 735 -28.87 4.63 -14.77
C VAL A 735 -29.03 5.71 -13.71
N PHE A 736 -29.43 5.28 -12.52
CA PHE A 736 -29.72 6.13 -11.38
C PHE A 736 -28.93 5.69 -10.16
N THR A 737 -28.85 6.59 -9.19
CA THR A 737 -28.14 6.35 -7.94
C THR A 737 -29.04 6.67 -6.76
N THR A 738 -29.04 5.83 -5.73
CA THR A 738 -29.73 6.07 -4.46
C THR A 738 -28.72 6.18 -3.30
N LYS A 739 -29.17 6.60 -2.13
CA LYS A 739 -28.36 6.74 -0.91
C LYS A 739 -28.78 5.69 0.12
N GLY A 740 -27.83 5.20 0.92
CA GLY A 740 -28.12 4.22 1.97
C GLY A 740 -29.11 4.67 3.04
N ARG A 741 -29.22 5.99 3.29
CA ARG A 741 -30.27 6.54 4.17
C ARG A 741 -31.67 6.26 3.60
N TYR A 742 -31.87 6.43 2.30
CA TYR A 742 -33.17 6.20 1.68
C TYR A 742 -33.51 4.72 1.58
N THR A 743 -32.52 3.86 1.31
CA THR A 743 -32.72 2.41 1.35
C THR A 743 -33.09 1.93 2.75
N ALA A 744 -32.50 2.51 3.80
CA ALA A 744 -32.86 2.21 5.19
C ALA A 744 -34.30 2.62 5.56
N ILE A 745 -34.75 3.81 5.12
CA ILE A 745 -36.12 4.26 5.34
C ILE A 745 -37.11 3.34 4.63
N LEU A 746 -36.91 3.08 3.34
CA LEU A 746 -37.81 2.22 2.56
C LEU A 746 -37.81 0.76 3.06
N ARG A 747 -36.67 0.25 3.55
CA ARG A 747 -36.61 -1.07 4.21
C ARG A 747 -37.58 -1.17 5.38
N ARG A 748 -37.65 -0.10 6.18
CA ARG A 748 -38.54 -0.02 7.35
C ARG A 748 -39.99 0.10 6.90
N ASP A 749 -40.29 1.01 5.99
CA ASP A 749 -41.66 1.26 5.50
C ASP A 749 -42.29 0.04 4.84
N TRP A 750 -41.51 -0.75 4.13
CA TRP A 750 -41.99 -1.96 3.45
C TRP A 750 -41.80 -3.23 4.29
N GLY A 751 -41.36 -3.08 5.55
CA GLY A 751 -41.18 -4.18 6.48
C GLY A 751 -40.26 -5.28 5.96
N LEU A 752 -39.26 -4.96 5.13
CA LEU A 752 -38.34 -5.95 4.54
C LEU A 752 -37.19 -6.29 5.50
N LEU A 753 -37.56 -6.78 6.69
CA LEU A 753 -36.68 -7.31 7.72
C LEU A 753 -36.95 -8.82 7.83
N PRO A 754 -36.02 -9.68 7.38
CA PRO A 754 -36.29 -11.12 7.21
C PRO A 754 -36.66 -11.85 8.51
N ASP A 755 -36.15 -11.40 9.66
CA ASP A 755 -36.29 -12.10 10.96
C ASP A 755 -37.45 -11.62 11.85
N LYS A 756 -38.39 -10.82 11.34
CA LYS A 756 -39.52 -10.30 12.14
C LYS A 756 -40.88 -10.92 11.77
N THR A 757 -41.55 -11.45 12.79
CA THR A 757 -43.01 -11.59 12.91
C THR A 757 -43.45 -10.72 14.10
N GLY A 758 -43.83 -9.46 13.88
CA GLY A 758 -44.34 -8.55 14.94
C GLY A 758 -43.57 -7.22 15.10
N GLY A 759 -44.31 -6.14 15.30
CA GLY A 759 -43.82 -4.75 15.32
C GLY A 759 -43.25 -4.30 16.67
N GLY A 760 -41.94 -4.42 16.84
CA GLY A 760 -41.16 -3.74 17.89
C GLY A 760 -40.11 -2.79 17.31
N ASP A 761 -40.01 -1.58 17.88
CA ASP A 761 -39.23 -0.42 17.38
C ASP A 761 -37.71 -0.45 17.69
N LYS A 762 -37.23 -1.46 18.42
CA LYS A 762 -35.80 -1.62 18.74
C LYS A 762 -35.27 -2.91 18.11
N GLU A 763 -34.72 -2.85 16.89
CA GLU A 763 -33.58 -3.70 16.44
C GLU A 763 -33.29 -3.58 14.92
N GLY A 764 -32.00 -3.71 14.59
CA GLY A 764 -31.41 -3.39 13.28
C GLY A 764 -31.32 -4.55 12.26
N LYS A 765 -30.72 -4.26 11.10
CA LYS A 765 -30.48 -5.19 9.99
C LYS A 765 -29.66 -6.41 10.45
N ASN A 766 -30.16 -7.64 10.24
CA ASN A 766 -29.36 -8.86 10.44
C ASN A 766 -28.23 -8.92 9.39
N ARG A 767 -27.00 -8.71 9.85
CA ARG A 767 -25.80 -8.72 9.00
C ARG A 767 -25.10 -10.07 8.98
N ALA A 768 -25.63 -11.07 9.69
CA ALA A 768 -25.09 -12.44 9.74
C ALA A 768 -25.55 -13.32 8.56
N ASP A 769 -26.48 -12.85 7.72
CA ASP A 769 -26.90 -13.55 6.50
C ASP A 769 -26.54 -12.75 5.25
N HIS A 770 -25.71 -13.30 4.36
CA HIS A 770 -25.29 -12.67 3.10
C HIS A 770 -26.42 -12.26 2.17
N ARG A 771 -27.59 -12.92 2.24
CA ARG A 771 -28.76 -12.62 1.41
C ARG A 771 -29.38 -11.26 1.72
N HIS A 772 -29.02 -10.60 2.82
CA HIS A 772 -29.47 -9.23 3.11
C HIS A 772 -29.10 -8.25 1.98
N HIS A 773 -28.00 -8.47 1.26
CA HIS A 773 -27.60 -7.64 0.12
C HIS A 773 -28.61 -7.74 -1.04
N ALA A 774 -29.25 -8.90 -1.22
CA ALA A 774 -30.28 -9.08 -2.23
C ALA A 774 -31.58 -8.34 -1.86
N ILE A 775 -31.96 -8.32 -0.58
CA ILE A 775 -33.07 -7.49 -0.08
C ILE A 775 -32.78 -6.01 -0.33
N ASP A 776 -31.56 -5.56 -0.02
CA ASP A 776 -31.15 -4.19 -0.28
C ASP A 776 -31.23 -3.85 -1.77
N ALA A 777 -30.85 -4.78 -2.64
CA ALA A 777 -30.98 -4.61 -4.09
C ALA A 777 -32.44 -4.47 -4.55
N VAL A 778 -33.41 -5.16 -3.93
CA VAL A 778 -34.85 -4.95 -4.21
C VAL A 778 -35.23 -3.50 -3.90
N ILE A 779 -34.83 -3.02 -2.72
CA ILE A 779 -35.14 -1.67 -2.28
C ILE A 779 -34.50 -0.64 -3.21
N ILE A 780 -33.23 -0.86 -3.57
CA ILE A 780 -32.49 -0.02 -4.52
C ILE A 780 -33.20 0.03 -5.87
N ALA A 781 -33.63 -1.12 -6.42
CA ALA A 781 -34.35 -1.19 -7.69
C ALA A 781 -35.64 -0.35 -7.68
N LEU A 782 -36.30 -0.26 -6.52
CA LEU A 782 -37.55 0.49 -6.34
C LEU A 782 -37.33 1.94 -5.88
N SER A 783 -36.09 2.32 -5.55
CA SER A 783 -35.71 3.67 -5.10
C SER A 783 -35.40 4.61 -6.28
N GLY A 784 -36.26 4.63 -7.31
CA GLY A 784 -36.13 5.54 -8.44
C GLY A 784 -36.34 7.02 -8.08
N PRO A 785 -36.06 7.96 -9.00
CA PRO A 785 -36.27 9.40 -8.79
C PRO A 785 -37.65 9.76 -8.26
N GLU A 786 -38.69 9.06 -8.73
CA GLU A 786 -40.07 9.25 -8.30
C GLU A 786 -40.27 8.97 -6.80
N ARG A 787 -39.69 7.88 -6.28
CA ARG A 787 -39.75 7.55 -4.84
C ARG A 787 -38.89 8.47 -3.99
N LEU A 788 -37.74 8.89 -4.51
CA LEU A 788 -36.88 9.86 -3.82
C LEU A 788 -37.57 11.23 -3.70
N SER A 789 -38.31 11.66 -4.72
CA SER A 789 -39.11 12.89 -4.67
C SER A 789 -40.24 12.77 -3.66
N GLN A 790 -40.93 11.63 -3.59
CA GLN A 790 -41.95 11.38 -2.55
C GLN A 790 -41.37 11.45 -1.14
N LEU A 791 -40.22 10.81 -0.89
CA LEU A 791 -39.54 10.88 0.40
C LEU A 791 -39.09 12.29 0.76
N ALA A 792 -38.61 13.07 -0.21
CA ALA A 792 -38.21 14.45 0.01
C ALA A 792 -39.40 15.35 0.38
N LYS A 793 -40.51 15.27 -0.37
CA LYS A 793 -41.76 16.00 -0.06
C LYS A 793 -42.31 15.64 1.30
N ALA A 794 -42.32 14.35 1.64
CA ALA A 794 -42.82 13.88 2.92
C ALA A 794 -41.91 14.29 4.09
N ALA A 795 -40.60 14.47 3.88
CA ALA A 795 -39.70 15.03 4.88
C ALA A 795 -39.89 16.55 5.05
N GLU A 796 -40.08 17.28 3.95
CA GLU A 796 -40.33 18.72 3.95
C GLU A 796 -41.61 19.09 4.71
N ALA A 797 -42.68 18.29 4.58
CA ALA A 797 -43.93 18.47 5.33
C ALA A 797 -43.74 18.31 6.86
N VAL A 798 -42.83 17.44 7.31
CA VAL A 798 -42.47 17.34 8.74
C VAL A 798 -41.65 18.55 9.18
N GLU A 799 -40.69 19.00 8.35
CA GLU A 799 -39.84 20.16 8.65
C GLU A 799 -40.63 21.48 8.71
N LYS A 800 -41.74 21.58 7.98
CA LYS A 800 -42.69 22.70 8.04
C LYS A 800 -43.76 22.58 9.12
N GLU A 801 -43.67 21.56 9.98
CA GLU A 801 -44.63 21.24 11.04
C GLU A 801 -46.08 20.96 10.52
N GLU A 802 -46.25 20.71 9.22
CA GLU A 802 -47.55 20.38 8.63
C GLU A 802 -48.07 19.01 9.11
N VAL A 803 -47.15 18.09 9.45
CA VAL A 803 -47.45 16.77 10.01
C VAL A 803 -46.43 16.36 11.08
N ALA A 804 -46.90 15.78 12.19
CA ALA A 804 -46.04 15.39 13.32
C ALA A 804 -45.05 14.26 12.99
N ARG A 805 -45.39 13.37 12.06
CA ARG A 805 -44.53 12.27 11.60
C ARG A 805 -44.76 12.00 10.12
N ARG A 806 -43.70 11.61 9.42
CA ARG A 806 -43.76 11.21 8.01
C ARG A 806 -44.52 9.88 7.87
N GLU A 807 -45.55 9.85 7.02
CA GLU A 807 -46.25 8.61 6.66
C GLU A 807 -45.34 7.61 5.91
N PRO A 808 -45.50 6.29 6.15
CA PRO A 808 -44.78 5.26 5.40
C PRO A 808 -45.08 5.30 3.90
N ILE A 809 -44.06 5.09 3.07
CA ILE A 809 -44.25 5.02 1.61
C ILE A 809 -44.96 3.72 1.23
N VAL A 810 -46.10 3.83 0.52
CA VAL A 810 -46.87 2.68 0.02
C VAL A 810 -46.02 1.78 -0.88
N VAL A 811 -46.18 0.46 -0.71
CA VAL A 811 -45.49 -0.58 -1.50
C VAL A 811 -45.79 -0.45 -3.01
N PRO A 812 -44.93 -0.99 -3.90
CA PRO A 812 -45.11 -0.82 -5.35
C PRO A 812 -46.30 -1.56 -5.98
N TRP A 813 -46.74 -2.66 -5.39
CA TRP A 813 -47.94 -3.40 -5.81
C TRP A 813 -48.54 -4.16 -4.64
N GLY A 814 -49.82 -4.51 -4.77
CA GLY A 814 -50.55 -5.24 -3.72
C GLY A 814 -50.67 -4.41 -2.44
N ASN A 815 -50.62 -5.10 -1.31
CA ASN A 815 -50.54 -4.51 0.02
C ASN A 815 -49.21 -4.89 0.69
N PHE A 816 -48.97 -4.35 1.88
CA PHE A 816 -47.74 -4.58 2.65
C PHE A 816 -47.40 -6.09 2.78
N ASP A 817 -48.38 -6.91 3.18
CA ASP A 817 -48.16 -8.34 3.44
C ASP A 817 -47.88 -9.14 2.16
N SER A 818 -48.67 -8.91 1.10
CA SER A 818 -48.49 -9.60 -0.18
C SER A 818 -47.16 -9.24 -0.85
N PHE A 819 -46.77 -7.96 -0.83
CA PHE A 819 -45.47 -7.55 -1.36
C PHE A 819 -44.30 -8.14 -0.56
N ARG A 820 -44.39 -8.12 0.78
CA ARG A 820 -43.39 -8.78 1.64
C ARG A 820 -43.30 -10.27 1.35
N ALA A 821 -44.43 -10.96 1.20
CA ALA A 821 -44.47 -12.38 0.88
C ALA A 821 -43.78 -12.69 -0.46
N ASP A 822 -44.03 -11.89 -1.51
CA ASP A 822 -43.39 -12.01 -2.82
C ASP A 822 -41.86 -11.89 -2.72
N VAL A 823 -41.37 -10.88 -2.00
CA VAL A 823 -39.93 -10.66 -1.80
C VAL A 823 -39.31 -11.81 -1.01
N MET A 824 -39.94 -12.21 0.10
CA MET A 824 -39.45 -13.26 0.98
C MET A 824 -39.45 -14.63 0.31
N LYS A 825 -40.39 -14.90 -0.61
CA LYS A 825 -40.42 -16.13 -1.42
C LYS A 825 -39.17 -16.25 -2.29
N GLU A 826 -38.77 -15.18 -2.96
CA GLU A 826 -37.54 -15.19 -3.78
C GLU A 826 -36.27 -15.18 -2.92
N TRP A 827 -36.30 -14.52 -1.76
CA TRP A 827 -35.20 -14.52 -0.79
C TRP A 827 -34.90 -15.92 -0.24
N LYS A 828 -35.95 -16.71 0.10
CA LYS A 828 -35.81 -18.09 0.57
C LYS A 828 -35.19 -19.03 -0.48
N LYS A 829 -35.43 -18.77 -1.78
CA LYS A 829 -34.87 -19.57 -2.89
C LYS A 829 -33.41 -19.24 -3.22
N LEU A 830 -32.91 -18.08 -2.78
CA LEU A 830 -31.61 -17.57 -3.21
C LEU A 830 -30.47 -18.36 -2.57
N VAL A 831 -29.76 -19.14 -3.39
CA VAL A 831 -28.44 -19.69 -3.03
C VAL A 831 -27.36 -18.68 -3.36
N VAL A 832 -26.56 -18.30 -2.37
CA VAL A 832 -25.52 -17.28 -2.51
C VAL A 832 -24.32 -17.87 -3.25
N SER A 833 -23.91 -17.22 -4.34
CA SER A 833 -22.74 -17.65 -5.13
C SER A 833 -21.44 -17.29 -4.43
N HIS A 834 -20.61 -18.27 -4.08
CA HIS A 834 -19.27 -18.03 -3.56
C HIS A 834 -18.23 -18.21 -4.66
N ARG A 835 -17.32 -17.24 -4.81
CA ARG A 835 -16.26 -17.30 -5.82
C ARG A 835 -15.06 -18.12 -5.31
N PRO A 836 -14.65 -19.19 -6.01
CA PRO A 836 -13.47 -19.97 -5.63
C PRO A 836 -12.18 -19.13 -5.65
N GLU A 837 -11.40 -19.19 -4.58
CA GLU A 837 -10.20 -18.35 -4.41
C GLU A 837 -8.96 -18.94 -5.10
N ARG A 838 -8.78 -20.26 -5.00
CA ARG A 838 -7.49 -20.95 -5.20
C ARG A 838 -7.44 -21.86 -6.40
N ARG A 839 -8.32 -21.70 -7.41
CA ARG A 839 -8.23 -22.49 -8.67
C ARG A 839 -6.96 -22.25 -9.49
N LYS A 840 -6.28 -21.12 -9.26
CA LYS A 840 -5.00 -20.77 -9.89
C LYS A 840 -3.89 -20.79 -8.84
N ILE A 841 -2.68 -21.17 -9.26
CA ILE A 841 -1.47 -21.02 -8.43
C ILE A 841 -1.25 -19.54 -8.12
N ALA A 842 -1.66 -19.13 -6.92
CA ALA A 842 -1.64 -17.76 -6.44
C ALA A 842 -1.32 -17.73 -4.95
N GLY A 843 -0.79 -16.60 -4.47
CA GLY A 843 -0.36 -16.45 -3.08
C GLY A 843 1.01 -17.06 -2.80
N SER A 844 1.43 -16.98 -1.54
CA SER A 844 2.75 -17.44 -1.09
C SER A 844 2.84 -18.96 -1.07
N LEU A 845 4.02 -19.48 -1.43
CA LEU A 845 4.28 -20.93 -1.47
C LEU A 845 4.74 -21.47 -0.10
N HIS A 846 5.58 -20.72 0.59
CA HIS A 846 6.15 -21.06 1.89
C HIS A 846 6.32 -19.77 2.71
N LYS A 847 6.49 -19.89 4.03
CA LYS A 847 6.79 -18.77 4.91
C LYS A 847 8.18 -18.21 4.61
N ASP A 848 8.40 -16.94 4.94
CA ASP A 848 9.68 -16.25 4.64
C ASP A 848 10.85 -16.69 5.54
N THR A 849 10.54 -17.25 6.71
CA THR A 849 11.57 -17.63 7.70
C THR A 849 12.25 -18.94 7.33
N GLN A 850 13.55 -18.87 7.04
CA GLN A 850 14.38 -20.04 6.76
C GLN A 850 14.79 -20.75 8.05
N PHE A 851 14.76 -22.08 8.02
CA PHE A 851 15.30 -22.95 9.05
C PHE A 851 16.72 -23.45 8.73
N GLY A 852 17.54 -23.64 9.77
CA GLY A 852 18.85 -24.29 9.65
C GLY A 852 18.75 -25.79 9.93
N PRO A 853 19.25 -26.69 9.06
CA PRO A 853 19.14 -28.14 9.28
C PRO A 853 19.97 -28.60 10.48
N VAL A 854 19.44 -29.55 11.24
CA VAL A 854 20.22 -30.36 12.19
C VAL A 854 20.59 -31.66 11.50
N VAL A 855 21.87 -31.99 11.53
CA VAL A 855 22.39 -33.24 10.96
C VAL A 855 23.08 -34.07 12.03
N ASP A 856 23.07 -35.38 11.84
CA ASP A 856 23.79 -36.32 12.68
C ASP A 856 25.32 -36.30 12.40
N LYS A 857 26.05 -37.19 13.09
CA LYS A 857 27.50 -37.36 12.91
C LYS A 857 27.89 -37.75 11.48
N ASN A 858 26.99 -38.42 10.76
CA ASN A 858 27.17 -38.90 9.39
C ASN A 858 26.71 -37.86 8.35
N GLY A 859 26.26 -36.67 8.78
CA GLY A 859 25.79 -35.61 7.90
C GLY A 859 24.36 -35.78 7.36
N ARG A 860 23.60 -36.78 7.85
CA ARG A 860 22.20 -37.02 7.47
C ARG A 860 21.25 -36.14 8.29
N LEU A 861 20.13 -35.75 7.69
CA LEU A 861 19.15 -34.87 8.32
C LEU A 861 18.40 -35.61 9.44
N THR A 862 18.32 -35.03 10.63
CA THR A 862 17.68 -35.67 11.80
C THR A 862 16.16 -35.46 11.87
N GLY A 863 15.59 -34.68 10.95
CA GLY A 863 14.22 -34.16 11.03
C GLY A 863 14.05 -32.97 11.98
N GLU A 864 15.12 -32.55 12.66
CA GLU A 864 15.15 -31.37 13.50
C GLU A 864 15.76 -30.17 12.77
N PHE A 865 15.26 -28.99 13.14
CA PHE A 865 15.58 -27.75 12.47
C PHE A 865 15.77 -26.63 13.48
N THR A 866 16.68 -25.71 13.18
CA THR A 866 17.02 -24.58 14.03
C THR A 866 16.40 -23.29 13.52
N ILE A 867 15.97 -22.43 14.45
CA ILE A 867 15.50 -21.08 14.18
C ILE A 867 16.04 -20.13 15.25
N ARG A 868 16.34 -18.88 14.88
CA ARG A 868 16.71 -17.85 15.85
C ARG A 868 15.47 -17.05 16.24
N LYS A 869 15.19 -16.95 17.54
CA LYS A 869 14.06 -16.21 18.10
C LYS A 869 14.58 -15.08 18.99
N PHE A 870 13.93 -13.92 18.97
CA PHE A 870 14.30 -12.81 19.85
C PHE A 870 14.02 -13.13 21.32
N ALA A 871 14.83 -12.56 22.22
CA ALA A 871 14.68 -12.75 23.66
C ALA A 871 13.28 -12.34 24.14
N MET A 872 12.74 -11.24 23.64
CA MET A 872 11.38 -10.76 24.00
C MET A 872 10.25 -11.73 23.64
N SER A 873 10.51 -12.68 22.74
CA SER A 873 9.52 -13.66 22.26
C SER A 873 9.75 -15.05 22.86
N LEU A 874 10.58 -15.13 23.91
CA LEU A 874 10.74 -16.35 24.69
C LEU A 874 9.42 -16.71 25.38
N LYS A 875 9.21 -18.01 25.58
CA LYS A 875 8.06 -18.61 26.26
C LYS A 875 8.59 -19.68 27.20
N PRO A 876 7.89 -19.99 28.29
CA PRO A 876 8.31 -21.06 29.20
C PRO A 876 8.57 -22.40 28.50
N SER A 877 7.76 -22.72 27.49
CA SER A 877 7.92 -23.94 26.68
C SER A 877 9.30 -24.09 26.00
N HIS A 878 10.04 -22.99 25.76
CA HIS A 878 11.40 -23.06 25.20
C HIS A 878 12.48 -23.38 26.25
N LEU A 879 12.17 -23.25 27.54
CA LEU A 879 13.08 -23.34 28.69
C LEU A 879 12.88 -24.63 29.51
N ARG A 880 11.98 -25.51 29.06
CA ARG A 880 11.73 -26.82 29.69
C ARG A 880 13.03 -27.60 29.87
N VAL A 881 13.18 -28.28 30.99
CA VAL A 881 14.34 -29.13 31.31
C VAL A 881 13.92 -30.60 31.46
N PRO A 882 14.84 -31.57 31.31
CA PRO A 882 14.55 -32.98 31.54
C PRO A 882 14.00 -33.28 32.94
N LYS A 883 13.20 -34.34 33.07
CA LYS A 883 12.77 -34.85 34.38
C LYS A 883 14.01 -35.22 35.22
N GLY A 884 14.05 -34.78 36.48
CA GLY A 884 15.21 -34.96 37.38
C GLY A 884 16.37 -33.96 37.19
N TRP A 885 16.26 -33.00 36.24
CA TRP A 885 17.29 -31.98 36.03
C TRP A 885 17.45 -31.04 37.24
N GLU A 886 16.33 -30.57 37.82
CA GLU A 886 16.37 -29.63 38.95
C GLU A 886 16.89 -30.27 40.24
N GLU A 887 16.57 -31.54 40.50
CA GLU A 887 17.11 -32.29 41.63
C GLU A 887 18.64 -32.43 41.54
N LEU A 888 19.15 -32.78 40.36
CA LEU A 888 20.59 -32.87 40.11
C LEU A 888 21.24 -31.48 40.18
N ARG A 889 20.54 -30.43 39.77
CA ARG A 889 21.02 -29.04 39.88
C ARG A 889 21.17 -28.62 41.34
N ALA A 890 20.18 -28.88 42.18
CA ALA A 890 20.23 -28.62 43.62
C ALA A 890 21.35 -29.41 44.32
N LYS A 891 21.67 -30.62 43.84
CA LYS A 891 22.85 -31.39 44.31
C LYS A 891 24.16 -30.76 43.82
N LEU A 892 24.19 -30.23 42.60
CA LEU A 892 25.35 -29.56 42.03
C LEU A 892 25.70 -28.28 42.80
N ASP A 893 24.71 -27.50 43.24
CA ASP A 893 24.91 -26.27 44.02
C ASP A 893 25.44 -26.54 45.44
N ARG A 894 25.06 -27.67 46.05
CA ARG A 894 25.55 -28.13 47.37
C ARG A 894 26.95 -28.77 47.33
N CYS A 895 27.51 -29.03 46.15
CA CYS A 895 28.81 -29.71 46.01
C CYS A 895 30.00 -28.75 46.19
N THR A 896 30.94 -29.15 47.07
CA THR A 896 32.16 -28.41 47.37
C THR A 896 33.35 -28.83 46.49
N THR A 897 33.45 -30.10 46.09
CA THR A 897 34.62 -30.60 45.32
C THR A 897 34.44 -30.53 43.79
N LYS A 898 35.53 -30.24 43.06
CA LYS A 898 35.54 -30.24 41.58
C LYS A 898 35.16 -31.61 40.98
N ARG A 899 35.60 -32.72 41.61
CA ARG A 899 35.33 -34.09 41.16
C ARG A 899 33.83 -34.43 41.24
N GLN A 900 33.17 -34.10 42.34
CA GLN A 900 31.72 -34.31 42.50
C GLN A 900 30.91 -33.45 41.51
N ARG A 901 31.29 -32.17 41.34
CA ARG A 901 30.66 -31.28 40.35
C ARG A 901 30.74 -31.87 38.93
N ARG A 902 31.90 -32.42 38.53
CA ARG A 902 32.06 -33.08 37.22
C ARG A 902 31.15 -34.30 37.06
N LYS A 903 31.05 -35.16 38.09
CA LYS A 903 30.17 -36.35 38.08
C LYS A 903 28.69 -35.96 37.93
N ILE A 904 28.22 -34.96 38.67
CA ILE A 904 26.83 -34.52 38.59
C ILE A 904 26.52 -33.89 37.22
N ARG A 905 27.41 -33.05 36.68
CA ARG A 905 27.25 -32.49 35.32
C ARG A 905 27.15 -33.57 34.25
N ALA A 906 27.96 -34.63 34.34
CA ALA A 906 27.89 -35.78 33.44
C ALA A 906 26.53 -36.48 33.53
N ARG A 907 26.02 -36.72 34.76
CA ARG A 907 24.68 -37.30 34.98
C ARG A 907 23.57 -36.42 34.40
N MET A 908 23.65 -35.10 34.57
CA MET A 908 22.67 -34.16 33.99
C MET A 908 22.64 -34.23 32.46
N LEU A 909 23.82 -34.29 31.81
CA LEU A 909 23.92 -34.40 30.35
C LEU A 909 23.46 -35.77 29.83
N ALA A 910 23.54 -36.83 30.64
CA ALA A 910 23.06 -38.17 30.28
C ALA A 910 21.52 -38.30 30.28
N LEU A 911 20.78 -37.38 30.92
CA LEU A 911 19.32 -37.41 30.90
C LEU A 911 18.76 -37.26 29.48
N PRO A 912 17.70 -38.00 29.09
CA PRO A 912 16.98 -37.77 27.84
C PRO A 912 16.43 -36.33 27.77
N ASP A 913 16.68 -35.59 26.69
CA ASP A 913 16.14 -34.23 26.56
C ASP A 913 14.64 -34.25 26.27
N VAL A 914 13.99 -33.13 26.57
CA VAL A 914 12.60 -32.90 26.18
C VAL A 914 12.54 -32.66 24.67
N SER A 915 11.49 -33.15 23.99
CA SER A 915 11.30 -32.83 22.57
C SER A 915 10.91 -31.37 22.37
N GLY A 916 11.57 -30.70 21.43
CA GLY A 916 11.25 -29.32 21.05
C GLY A 916 9.92 -29.17 20.31
N GLY A 917 9.39 -30.25 19.72
CA GLY A 917 8.11 -30.24 19.00
C GLY A 917 7.97 -29.08 18.01
N LYS A 918 6.75 -28.56 17.86
CA LYS A 918 6.48 -27.38 17.01
C LYS A 918 6.83 -26.04 17.68
N SER A 919 6.78 -25.91 19.02
CA SER A 919 7.05 -24.64 19.71
C SER A 919 8.54 -24.29 19.74
N GLY A 920 9.39 -25.31 19.85
CA GLY A 920 10.83 -25.21 19.90
C GLY A 920 11.40 -25.28 21.30
N LEU A 921 12.68 -25.65 21.39
CA LEU A 921 13.43 -25.77 22.63
C LEU A 921 14.82 -25.17 22.45
N ILE A 922 15.32 -24.45 23.46
CA ILE A 922 16.68 -23.90 23.39
C ILE A 922 17.68 -25.03 23.26
N ARG A 923 18.48 -25.00 22.19
CA ARG A 923 19.36 -26.13 21.79
C ARG A 923 20.34 -26.55 22.88
N ASP A 924 21.01 -25.59 23.49
CA ASP A 924 22.07 -25.83 24.47
C ASP A 924 21.48 -25.89 25.87
N ARG A 925 21.69 -27.01 26.57
CA ARG A 925 21.11 -27.28 27.89
C ARG A 925 21.71 -26.39 28.99
N TRP A 926 23.02 -26.10 28.92
CA TRP A 926 23.67 -25.25 29.92
C TRP A 926 23.29 -23.79 29.72
N PHE A 927 23.24 -23.33 28.48
CA PHE A 927 22.72 -22.00 28.18
C PHE A 927 21.25 -21.86 28.58
N ARG A 928 20.44 -22.92 28.43
CA ARG A 928 19.05 -22.96 28.92
C ARG A 928 19.01 -22.75 30.43
N GLU A 929 19.87 -23.43 31.18
CA GLU A 929 19.99 -23.29 32.65
C GLU A 929 20.45 -21.88 33.06
N GLU A 930 21.49 -21.34 32.43
CA GLU A 930 21.95 -19.97 32.70
C GLU A 930 20.84 -18.95 32.46
N LEU A 931 20.05 -19.16 31.41
CA LEU A 931 18.90 -18.30 31.10
C LEU A 931 17.77 -18.43 32.12
N ARG A 932 17.51 -19.64 32.64
CA ARG A 932 16.55 -19.85 33.74
C ARG A 932 16.99 -19.06 34.98
N ASN A 933 18.27 -19.06 35.32
CA ASN A 933 18.80 -18.33 36.48
C ASN A 933 18.76 -16.81 36.26
N ALA A 934 19.08 -16.34 35.06
CA ALA A 934 18.94 -14.93 34.71
C ALA A 934 17.48 -14.44 34.87
N LEU A 935 16.49 -15.27 34.51
CA LEU A 935 15.07 -14.92 34.72
C LEU A 935 14.68 -14.92 36.20
N ARG A 936 15.14 -15.90 36.98
CA ARG A 936 14.89 -15.96 38.42
C ARG A 936 15.43 -14.74 39.15
N ARG A 937 16.64 -14.26 38.79
CA ARG A 937 17.25 -13.04 39.36
C ARG A 937 16.38 -11.80 39.11
N GLU A 938 15.72 -11.74 37.96
CA GLU A 938 14.83 -10.64 37.59
C GLU A 938 13.39 -10.84 38.11
N GLY A 939 13.17 -11.81 39.00
CA GLY A 939 11.86 -12.08 39.62
C GLY A 939 10.88 -12.84 38.73
N LEU A 940 11.32 -13.43 37.62
CA LEU A 940 10.46 -14.21 36.73
C LEU A 940 10.63 -15.72 36.94
N ASN A 941 9.52 -16.42 37.11
CA ASN A 941 9.50 -17.88 37.11
C ASN A 941 9.71 -18.40 35.68
N PRO A 942 10.80 -19.16 35.38
CA PRO A 942 11.09 -19.63 34.03
C PRO A 942 10.05 -20.59 33.46
N ASP A 943 9.20 -21.19 34.28
CA ASP A 943 8.19 -22.17 33.87
C ASP A 943 6.79 -21.57 33.68
N SER A 944 6.55 -20.32 34.08
CA SER A 944 5.21 -19.71 34.05
C SER A 944 5.12 -18.22 33.71
N PHE A 945 6.20 -17.56 33.29
CA PHE A 945 6.14 -16.14 32.90
C PHE A 945 5.24 -15.88 31.67
N THR A 946 4.63 -14.69 31.62
CA THR A 946 3.77 -14.25 30.51
C THR A 946 4.55 -13.53 29.40
N ASP A 947 3.98 -13.48 28.19
CA ASP A 947 4.56 -12.75 27.06
C ASP A 947 4.77 -11.25 27.40
N THR A 948 3.91 -10.66 28.23
CA THR A 948 4.02 -9.25 28.68
C THR A 948 5.19 -9.05 29.64
N GLN A 949 5.33 -9.91 30.64
CA GLN A 949 6.46 -9.86 31.59
C GLN A 949 7.81 -9.94 30.88
N MET A 950 7.96 -10.86 29.93
CA MET A 950 9.18 -11.01 29.13
C MET A 950 9.47 -9.76 28.28
N LYS A 951 8.44 -9.16 27.67
CA LYS A 951 8.59 -7.93 26.89
C LYS A 951 9.06 -6.76 27.75
N MET A 952 8.45 -6.57 28.93
CA MET A 952 8.83 -5.50 29.86
C MET A 952 10.27 -5.67 30.34
N LEU A 953 10.65 -6.88 30.75
CA LEU A 953 12.02 -7.17 31.18
C LEU A 953 13.04 -6.79 30.10
N VAL A 954 12.84 -7.28 28.88
CA VAL A 954 13.77 -7.05 27.75
C VAL A 954 13.82 -5.58 27.34
N LYS A 955 12.71 -4.83 27.42
CA LYS A 955 12.67 -3.41 27.07
C LYS A 955 13.31 -2.52 28.14
N ASN A 956 13.02 -2.77 29.42
CA ASN A 956 13.39 -1.86 30.50
C ASN A 956 14.79 -2.14 31.05
N LYS A 957 15.12 -3.43 31.26
CA LYS A 957 16.39 -3.84 31.89
C LYS A 957 17.32 -4.59 30.92
N GLY A 958 16.76 -5.11 29.82
CA GLY A 958 17.46 -6.07 28.98
C GLY A 958 17.53 -7.45 29.64
N LEU A 959 18.11 -8.42 28.93
CA LEU A 959 18.31 -9.77 29.45
C LEU A 959 19.80 -10.10 29.37
N ILE A 960 20.46 -10.24 30.52
CA ILE A 960 21.92 -10.33 30.63
C ILE A 960 22.27 -11.58 31.45
N LEU A 961 23.20 -12.40 30.93
CA LEU A 961 23.73 -13.56 31.66
C LEU A 961 24.63 -13.11 32.81
N ASP A 962 24.94 -14.02 33.75
CA ASP A 962 25.87 -13.75 34.87
C ASP A 962 27.29 -13.40 34.41
N SER A 963 27.64 -13.76 33.17
CA SER A 963 28.90 -13.35 32.54
C SER A 963 28.94 -11.88 32.11
N GLY A 964 27.83 -11.14 32.25
CA GLY A 964 27.67 -9.78 31.71
C GLY A 964 27.30 -9.74 30.23
N VAL A 965 27.10 -10.90 29.59
CA VAL A 965 26.79 -10.99 28.15
C VAL A 965 25.29 -10.77 27.89
N PRO A 966 24.89 -9.76 27.09
CA PRO A 966 23.48 -9.51 26.78
C PRO A 966 22.91 -10.50 25.75
N ILE A 967 21.69 -10.98 26.00
CA ILE A 967 20.97 -11.94 25.16
C ILE A 967 19.98 -11.20 24.26
N ARG A 968 20.24 -11.24 22.95
CA ARG A 968 19.33 -10.66 21.95
C ARG A 968 18.45 -11.70 21.28
N ARG A 969 19.03 -12.85 20.96
CA ARG A 969 18.36 -13.96 20.27
C ARG A 969 18.85 -15.30 20.82
N VAL A 970 17.96 -16.27 20.87
CA VAL A 970 18.26 -17.66 21.21
C VAL A 970 18.08 -18.57 19.99
N THR A 971 18.79 -19.69 19.95
CA THR A 971 18.60 -20.72 18.91
C THR A 971 17.70 -21.82 19.45
N LEU A 972 16.55 -22.01 18.80
CA LEU A 972 15.58 -23.07 19.12
C LEU A 972 15.73 -24.22 18.14
N VAL A 973 15.60 -25.45 18.64
CA VAL A 973 15.42 -26.69 17.85
C VAL A 973 13.93 -27.02 17.78
N ARG A 974 13.42 -27.29 16.58
CA ARG A 974 12.01 -27.56 16.26
C ARG A 974 11.90 -28.75 15.31
N ARG A 975 10.73 -29.40 15.25
CA ARG A 975 10.34 -30.39 14.23
C ARG A 975 9.15 -29.90 13.40
N PRO A 976 9.34 -28.88 12.54
CA PRO A 976 8.28 -28.36 11.67
C PRO A 976 8.05 -29.24 10.43
N THR A 977 6.90 -29.05 9.77
CA THR A 977 6.69 -29.51 8.38
C THR A 977 7.53 -28.63 7.45
N ILE A 978 8.33 -29.23 6.57
CA ILE A 978 9.33 -28.52 5.78
C ILE A 978 9.18 -28.74 4.29
N VAL A 979 9.32 -27.63 3.58
CA VAL A 979 9.58 -27.53 2.15
C VAL A 979 11.09 -27.36 1.93
N GLU A 980 11.68 -28.26 1.14
CA GLU A 980 13.08 -28.22 0.76
C GLU A 980 13.29 -27.53 -0.60
N ILE A 981 14.28 -26.63 -0.67
CA ILE A 981 14.74 -25.98 -1.89
C ILE A 981 16.26 -26.13 -2.02
N LYS A 982 16.70 -26.81 -3.09
CA LYS A 982 18.13 -26.96 -3.44
C LYS A 982 18.78 -25.61 -3.74
N ARG A 983 20.02 -25.42 -3.29
CA ARG A 983 20.77 -24.17 -3.46
C ARG A 983 21.81 -24.31 -4.56
N LYS A 984 21.97 -23.24 -5.35
CA LYS A 984 23.13 -23.06 -6.23
C LYS A 984 24.22 -22.20 -5.58
N ARG A 985 25.49 -22.49 -5.87
CA ARG A 985 26.64 -21.64 -5.54
C ARG A 985 27.54 -21.46 -6.76
N TRP A 986 28.29 -20.37 -6.75
CA TRP A 986 29.36 -20.14 -7.71
C TRP A 986 30.48 -21.13 -7.45
N ASN A 987 30.90 -21.83 -8.49
CA ASN A 987 32.07 -22.70 -8.47
C ASN A 987 33.24 -21.94 -9.13
N PRO A 988 34.28 -21.56 -8.38
CA PRO A 988 35.44 -20.82 -8.91
C PRO A 988 36.18 -21.57 -10.02
N SER A 989 36.25 -22.90 -9.97
CA SER A 989 36.99 -23.69 -10.98
C SER A 989 36.24 -23.81 -12.31
N THR A 990 34.91 -23.94 -12.29
CA THR A 990 34.11 -24.10 -13.51
C THR A 990 33.54 -22.80 -14.05
N GLY A 991 33.65 -21.71 -13.29
CA GLY A 991 33.07 -20.43 -13.66
C GLY A 991 31.54 -20.47 -13.80
N LYS A 992 30.84 -21.37 -13.10
CA LYS A 992 29.39 -21.58 -13.25
C LYS A 992 28.66 -21.68 -11.91
N MET A 993 27.33 -21.47 -11.96
CA MET A 993 26.43 -21.66 -10.82
C MET A 993 25.89 -23.08 -10.77
N GLU A 994 26.37 -23.87 -9.80
CA GLU A 994 26.08 -25.31 -9.67
C GLU A 994 25.30 -25.62 -8.40
N TYR A 995 24.55 -26.72 -8.40
CA TYR A 995 23.86 -27.19 -7.20
C TYR A 995 24.83 -27.72 -6.17
N VAL A 996 24.55 -27.42 -4.90
CA VAL A 996 25.35 -27.93 -3.79
C VAL A 996 24.65 -29.15 -3.20
N GLU A 997 25.29 -30.31 -3.25
CA GLU A 997 24.73 -31.56 -2.69
C GLU A 997 24.72 -31.59 -1.16
N ASN A 998 25.56 -30.78 -0.51
CA ASN A 998 25.63 -30.68 0.95
C ASN A 998 24.27 -30.29 1.57
N VAL A 999 23.71 -31.21 2.37
CA VAL A 999 22.44 -31.08 3.07
C VAL A 999 22.38 -29.83 3.97
N ARG A 1000 23.51 -29.42 4.57
CA ARG A 1000 23.62 -28.21 5.40
C ARG A 1000 23.41 -26.91 4.62
N SER A 1001 23.54 -26.96 3.29
CA SER A 1001 23.44 -25.79 2.41
C SER A 1001 22.06 -25.59 1.79
N ARG A 1002 21.19 -26.60 1.89
CA ARG A 1002 19.81 -26.58 1.40
C ARG A 1002 18.97 -25.58 2.21
N ARG A 1003 17.89 -25.09 1.60
CA ARG A 1003 16.99 -24.13 2.24
C ARG A 1003 15.70 -24.84 2.64
N TYR A 1004 15.29 -24.62 3.88
CA TYR A 1004 14.14 -25.28 4.48
C TYR A 1004 13.17 -24.22 5.00
N TYR A 1005 11.90 -24.34 4.61
CA TYR A 1005 10.83 -23.40 4.97
C TYR A 1005 9.58 -24.15 5.40
N GLU A 1006 8.76 -23.58 6.27
CA GLU A 1006 7.41 -24.10 6.49
C GLU A 1006 6.52 -23.74 5.29
N PRO A 1007 5.62 -24.62 4.82
CA PRO A 1007 4.59 -24.24 3.85
C PRO A 1007 3.69 -23.15 4.45
N GLN A 1008 3.11 -22.31 3.59
CA GLN A 1008 2.25 -21.20 4.06
C GLN A 1008 0.76 -21.44 3.84
N ASN A 1009 0.39 -22.02 2.70
CA ASN A 1009 -0.99 -22.08 2.23
C ASN A 1009 -1.32 -23.44 1.64
N ASN A 1010 -2.50 -23.97 1.95
CA ASN A 1010 -3.09 -25.14 1.28
C ASN A 1010 -3.86 -24.70 0.03
N HIS A 1011 -3.63 -25.32 -1.12
CA HIS A 1011 -4.31 -24.96 -2.36
C HIS A 1011 -5.70 -25.59 -2.45
N HIS A 1012 -5.78 -26.89 -2.15
CA HIS A 1012 -6.98 -27.70 -2.20
C HIS A 1012 -6.78 -28.97 -1.36
N VAL A 1013 -7.85 -29.73 -1.17
CA VAL A 1013 -7.81 -31.12 -0.72
C VAL A 1013 -8.25 -32.02 -1.87
N GLU A 1014 -7.53 -33.12 -2.10
CA GLU A 1014 -7.93 -34.17 -3.03
C GLU A 1014 -8.65 -35.27 -2.23
N ILE A 1015 -9.90 -35.57 -2.58
CA ILE A 1015 -10.69 -36.61 -1.95
C ILE A 1015 -10.69 -37.84 -2.84
N ARG A 1016 -10.30 -38.98 -2.25
CA ARG A 1016 -10.18 -40.27 -2.92
C ARG A 1016 -10.89 -41.35 -2.15
N GLU A 1017 -11.50 -42.28 -2.87
CA GLU A 1017 -12.06 -43.50 -2.31
C GLU A 1017 -10.99 -44.59 -2.35
N ASN A 1018 -10.60 -45.09 -1.19
CA ASN A 1018 -9.62 -46.18 -1.10
C ASN A 1018 -10.25 -47.54 -1.47
N ASN A 1019 -9.43 -48.59 -1.50
CA ASN A 1019 -9.87 -49.95 -1.85
C ASN A 1019 -10.88 -50.55 -0.85
N LYS A 1020 -11.14 -49.89 0.29
CA LYS A 1020 -12.15 -50.27 1.29
C LYS A 1020 -13.43 -49.44 1.18
N GLY A 1021 -13.61 -48.66 0.10
CA GLY A 1021 -14.76 -47.79 -0.10
C GLY A 1021 -14.81 -46.56 0.82
N ARG A 1022 -13.72 -46.21 1.51
CA ARG A 1022 -13.67 -45.07 2.45
C ARG A 1022 -13.00 -43.86 1.81
N TRP A 1023 -13.58 -42.68 2.01
CA TRP A 1023 -13.02 -41.42 1.54
C TRP A 1023 -11.82 -40.95 2.39
N ILE A 1024 -10.73 -40.59 1.71
CA ILE A 1024 -9.49 -40.04 2.27
C ILE A 1024 -9.25 -38.67 1.65
N GLY A 1025 -9.02 -37.66 2.50
CA GLY A 1025 -8.71 -36.29 2.08
C GLY A 1025 -7.22 -36.00 2.21
N GLN A 1026 -6.56 -35.69 1.10
CA GLN A 1026 -5.14 -35.32 1.08
C GLN A 1026 -4.99 -33.82 0.81
N PRO A 1027 -4.58 -33.00 1.81
CA PRO A 1027 -4.36 -31.58 1.60
C PRO A 1027 -3.11 -31.36 0.74
N VAL A 1028 -3.26 -30.61 -0.35
CA VAL A 1028 -2.17 -30.24 -1.26
C VAL A 1028 -1.73 -28.82 -0.96
N THR A 1029 -0.46 -28.63 -0.61
CA THR A 1029 0.08 -27.28 -0.37
C THR A 1029 0.19 -26.50 -1.68
N ASN A 1030 0.17 -25.17 -1.59
CA ASN A 1030 0.39 -24.29 -2.74
C ASN A 1030 1.78 -24.50 -3.38
N PHE A 1031 2.76 -24.91 -2.58
CA PHE A 1031 4.10 -25.27 -3.08
C PHE A 1031 4.07 -26.54 -3.92
N ASP A 1032 3.36 -27.58 -3.47
CA ASP A 1032 3.25 -28.85 -4.21
C ASP A 1032 2.41 -28.69 -5.48
N ALA A 1033 1.29 -27.96 -5.40
CA ALA A 1033 0.51 -27.60 -6.58
C ALA A 1033 1.35 -26.80 -7.60
N SER A 1034 2.19 -25.88 -7.13
CA SER A 1034 3.11 -25.10 -7.99
C SER A 1034 4.15 -25.99 -8.68
N LYS A 1035 4.68 -27.02 -7.98
CA LYS A 1035 5.61 -27.99 -8.59
C LYS A 1035 4.98 -28.80 -9.71
N ARG A 1036 3.69 -29.14 -9.63
CA ARG A 1036 2.95 -29.84 -10.70
C ARG A 1036 2.75 -28.95 -11.92
N VAL A 1037 2.29 -27.71 -11.71
CA VAL A 1037 2.03 -26.77 -12.80
C VAL A 1037 3.32 -26.24 -13.44
N ARG A 1038 4.38 -26.09 -12.64
CA ARG A 1038 5.69 -25.55 -13.06
C ARG A 1038 6.82 -26.42 -12.54
N PRO A 1039 6.99 -27.63 -13.08
CA PRO A 1039 8.06 -28.52 -12.67
C PRO A 1039 9.44 -27.89 -12.95
N SER A 1040 10.41 -28.26 -12.13
CA SER A 1040 11.81 -27.88 -12.38
C SER A 1040 12.29 -28.53 -13.67
N LYS A 1041 13.04 -27.81 -14.51
CA LYS A 1041 13.66 -28.38 -15.73
C LYS A 1041 14.46 -29.66 -15.45
N ILE A 1042 15.04 -29.78 -14.25
CA ILE A 1042 15.87 -30.92 -13.82
C ILE A 1042 15.01 -32.15 -13.53
N SER A 1043 13.74 -31.98 -13.15
CA SER A 1043 12.88 -33.11 -12.80
C SER A 1043 12.45 -33.94 -14.00
N GLY A 1044 12.67 -33.47 -15.24
CA GLY A 1044 12.18 -34.13 -16.46
C GLY A 1044 10.66 -34.12 -16.63
N ASN A 1045 9.91 -33.71 -15.61
CA ASN A 1045 8.45 -33.75 -15.61
C ASN A 1045 7.85 -32.70 -16.56
N LYS A 1046 6.82 -33.11 -17.31
CA LYS A 1046 5.94 -32.20 -18.09
C LYS A 1046 5.03 -31.39 -17.16
N THR A 1047 4.57 -30.24 -17.61
CA THR A 1047 3.56 -29.44 -16.89
C THR A 1047 2.27 -30.25 -16.72
N GLN A 1048 1.75 -30.27 -15.49
CA GLN A 1048 0.55 -30.99 -15.09
C GLN A 1048 -0.51 -30.04 -14.51
N SER A 1049 -1.74 -30.55 -14.33
CA SER A 1049 -2.78 -29.84 -13.57
C SER A 1049 -2.37 -29.66 -12.11
N ALA A 1050 -2.84 -28.58 -11.48
CA ALA A 1050 -2.64 -28.36 -10.04
C ALA A 1050 -3.28 -29.47 -9.20
N VAL A 1051 -4.46 -29.92 -9.63
CA VAL A 1051 -5.23 -31.02 -9.02
C VAL A 1051 -4.92 -32.31 -9.77
N ASN A 1052 -4.51 -33.35 -9.06
CA ASN A 1052 -4.37 -34.67 -9.63
C ASN A 1052 -5.74 -35.37 -9.65
N ARG A 1053 -6.35 -35.43 -10.84
CA ARG A 1053 -7.65 -36.09 -11.06
C ARG A 1053 -7.52 -37.58 -11.43
N GLY A 1054 -6.31 -38.07 -11.67
CA GLY A 1054 -6.10 -39.48 -11.98
C GLY A 1054 -6.23 -40.34 -10.72
N ASP A 1055 -6.57 -41.61 -10.90
CA ASP A 1055 -6.54 -42.61 -9.83
C ASP A 1055 -5.09 -42.86 -9.39
N THR A 1056 -4.89 -43.07 -8.09
CA THR A 1056 -3.55 -43.30 -7.52
C THR A 1056 -3.59 -44.55 -6.67
N LYS A 1057 -2.41 -44.99 -6.20
CA LYS A 1057 -2.29 -46.05 -5.18
C LYS A 1057 -3.10 -45.79 -3.90
N ASP A 1058 -3.45 -44.52 -3.65
CA ASP A 1058 -4.21 -44.12 -2.47
C ASP A 1058 -5.73 -44.22 -2.69
N GLY A 1059 -6.19 -44.45 -3.93
CA GLY A 1059 -7.59 -44.64 -4.28
C GLY A 1059 -8.06 -43.91 -5.54
N LYS A 1060 -9.32 -44.18 -5.88
CA LYS A 1060 -10.05 -43.57 -7.00
C LYS A 1060 -10.38 -42.11 -6.70
N PHE A 1061 -10.16 -41.20 -7.65
CA PHE A 1061 -10.47 -39.79 -7.45
C PHE A 1061 -11.99 -39.54 -7.41
N ILE A 1062 -12.46 -38.84 -6.38
CA ILE A 1062 -13.87 -38.47 -6.20
C ILE A 1062 -14.08 -37.01 -6.59
N MET A 1063 -13.40 -36.10 -5.89
CA MET A 1063 -13.46 -34.66 -6.13
C MET A 1063 -12.25 -33.95 -5.51
N SER A 1064 -12.05 -32.69 -5.90
CA SER A 1064 -11.20 -31.77 -5.14
C SER A 1064 -12.02 -30.63 -4.56
N LEU A 1065 -11.60 -30.12 -3.41
CA LEU A 1065 -12.23 -28.97 -2.78
C LEU A 1065 -11.19 -27.88 -2.48
N SER A 1066 -11.44 -26.68 -2.99
CA SER A 1066 -10.71 -25.45 -2.69
C SER A 1066 -11.57 -24.48 -1.88
N ILE A 1067 -10.92 -23.52 -1.20
CA ILE A 1067 -11.61 -22.41 -0.54
C ILE A 1067 -12.49 -21.65 -1.54
N GLY A 1068 -13.75 -21.42 -1.17
CA GLY A 1068 -14.81 -20.80 -1.96
C GLY A 1068 -15.55 -21.76 -2.90
N GLU A 1069 -15.22 -23.07 -2.90
CA GLU A 1069 -16.02 -24.08 -3.59
C GLU A 1069 -17.14 -24.60 -2.70
N MET A 1070 -18.23 -25.05 -3.33
CA MET A 1070 -19.48 -25.37 -2.65
C MET A 1070 -19.83 -26.85 -2.81
N VAL A 1071 -20.47 -27.39 -1.77
CA VAL A 1071 -20.96 -28.77 -1.70
C VAL A 1071 -22.42 -28.75 -1.26
N TYR A 1072 -23.24 -29.59 -1.88
CA TYR A 1072 -24.59 -29.91 -1.43
C TYR A 1072 -24.53 -31.18 -0.57
N MET A 1073 -24.88 -31.06 0.71
CA MET A 1073 -24.77 -32.14 1.70
C MET A 1073 -25.82 -31.97 2.81
N LYS A 1074 -26.03 -33.01 3.62
CA LYS A 1074 -26.78 -32.87 4.88
C LYS A 1074 -25.94 -32.18 5.94
N HIS A 1075 -26.56 -31.30 6.70
CA HIS A 1075 -25.97 -30.77 7.92
C HIS A 1075 -25.71 -31.93 8.91
N PRO A 1076 -24.52 -32.02 9.54
CA PRO A 1076 -24.19 -33.15 10.41
C PRO A 1076 -25.07 -33.25 11.66
N GLU A 1077 -25.50 -32.12 12.22
CA GLU A 1077 -26.34 -32.09 13.42
C GLU A 1077 -27.85 -32.08 13.11
N THR A 1078 -28.34 -31.20 12.24
CA THR A 1078 -29.78 -31.10 11.94
C THR A 1078 -30.28 -32.11 10.90
N GLY A 1079 -29.40 -32.76 10.12
CA GLY A 1079 -29.77 -33.69 9.06
C GLY A 1079 -30.42 -33.03 7.82
N ILE A 1080 -30.58 -31.71 7.80
CA ILE A 1080 -31.21 -30.96 6.71
C ILE A 1080 -30.21 -30.79 5.56
N ALA A 1081 -30.65 -31.09 4.33
CA ALA A 1081 -29.84 -30.90 3.14
C ALA A 1081 -29.78 -29.43 2.71
N ASP A 1082 -28.58 -28.87 2.57
CA ASP A 1082 -28.36 -27.48 2.16
C ASP A 1082 -26.99 -27.31 1.46
N TYR A 1083 -26.68 -26.08 1.03
CA TYR A 1083 -25.44 -25.69 0.39
C TYR A 1083 -24.44 -25.13 1.37
N PHE A 1084 -23.23 -25.68 1.31
CA PHE A 1084 -22.13 -25.30 2.20
C PHE A 1084 -20.91 -24.87 1.39
N VAL A 1085 -20.19 -23.87 1.88
CA VAL A 1085 -18.97 -23.35 1.26
C VAL A 1085 -17.74 -23.73 2.08
N VAL A 1086 -16.69 -24.16 1.39
CA VAL A 1086 -15.37 -24.40 2.02
C VAL A 1086 -14.73 -23.06 2.31
N PHE A 1087 -14.50 -22.72 3.58
CA PHE A 1087 -13.82 -21.47 3.94
C PHE A 1087 -12.39 -21.68 4.46
N LYS A 1088 -12.03 -22.90 4.89
CA LYS A 1088 -10.69 -23.23 5.39
C LYS A 1088 -10.33 -24.71 5.16
N ILE A 1089 -9.04 -24.99 4.97
CA ILE A 1089 -8.48 -26.35 4.80
C ILE A 1089 -7.22 -26.46 5.65
N ASP A 1090 -7.20 -27.43 6.56
CA ASP A 1090 -6.08 -27.64 7.48
C ASP A 1090 -5.06 -28.64 6.93
N GLY A 1091 -3.80 -28.52 7.39
CA GLY A 1091 -2.70 -29.38 6.94
C GLY A 1091 -2.80 -30.84 7.40
N ASN A 1092 -3.71 -31.16 8.32
CA ASN A 1092 -4.03 -32.51 8.77
C ASN A 1092 -5.25 -33.11 8.04
N GLY A 1093 -5.79 -32.43 7.02
CA GLY A 1093 -6.86 -32.95 6.17
C GLY A 1093 -8.29 -32.59 6.57
N TYR A 1094 -8.49 -31.81 7.65
CA TYR A 1094 -9.82 -31.27 7.95
C TYR A 1094 -10.23 -30.21 6.94
N ILE A 1095 -11.51 -30.26 6.58
CA ILE A 1095 -12.19 -29.35 5.67
C ILE A 1095 -13.24 -28.63 6.50
N HIS A 1096 -13.22 -27.30 6.46
CA HIS A 1096 -14.12 -26.45 7.22
C HIS A 1096 -15.17 -25.87 6.28
N PHE A 1097 -16.43 -26.14 6.61
CA PHE A 1097 -17.62 -25.72 5.88
C PHE A 1097 -18.44 -24.74 6.70
N THR A 1098 -19.15 -23.87 6.02
CA THR A 1098 -20.14 -22.97 6.62
C THR A 1098 -21.34 -22.89 5.67
N PRO A 1099 -22.58 -22.66 6.15
CA PRO A 1099 -23.73 -22.47 5.28
C PRO A 1099 -23.47 -21.36 4.25
N HIS A 1100 -24.00 -21.49 3.04
CA HIS A 1100 -23.77 -20.50 1.99
C HIS A 1100 -24.27 -19.09 2.35
N THR A 1101 -25.22 -19.00 3.28
CA THR A 1101 -25.82 -17.77 3.81
C THR A 1101 -24.97 -17.10 4.89
N ASP A 1102 -24.10 -17.84 5.58
CA ASP A 1102 -23.39 -17.36 6.76
C ASP A 1102 -22.43 -16.20 6.42
N ALA A 1103 -22.66 -15.05 7.04
CA ALA A 1103 -21.84 -13.84 6.97
C ALA A 1103 -21.14 -13.51 8.32
N GLY A 1104 -21.12 -14.48 9.23
CA GLY A 1104 -20.49 -14.45 10.54
C GLY A 1104 -18.97 -14.32 10.49
N ARG A 1105 -18.40 -14.02 11.66
CA ARG A 1105 -16.98 -13.74 11.87
C ARG A 1105 -16.28 -14.94 12.51
N ALA A 1106 -14.96 -15.05 12.41
CA ALA A 1106 -14.25 -16.15 13.09
C ALA A 1106 -14.43 -16.15 14.62
N LYS A 1107 -14.82 -15.02 15.22
CA LYS A 1107 -15.21 -14.90 16.62
C LYS A 1107 -16.44 -14.01 16.74
N GLU A 1108 -17.26 -14.28 17.74
CA GLU A 1108 -18.38 -13.44 18.12
C GLU A 1108 -17.88 -12.04 18.54
N THR A 1109 -18.65 -11.02 18.18
CA THR A 1109 -18.47 -9.63 18.62
C THR A 1109 -19.82 -9.05 19.00
N ASP A 1110 -19.84 -7.91 19.70
CA ASP A 1110 -21.06 -7.20 20.11
C ASP A 1110 -22.05 -6.90 18.95
N LYS A 1111 -21.58 -6.99 17.69
CA LYS A 1111 -22.37 -6.67 16.48
C LYS A 1111 -22.55 -7.85 15.52
N PHE A 1112 -21.82 -8.95 15.69
CA PHE A 1112 -21.82 -10.06 14.73
C PHE A 1112 -21.63 -11.41 15.43
N PRO A 1113 -22.45 -12.43 15.10
CA PRO A 1113 -22.25 -13.77 15.63
C PRO A 1113 -20.98 -14.41 15.06
N ALA A 1114 -20.49 -15.42 15.77
CA ALA A 1114 -19.47 -16.30 15.25
C ALA A 1114 -19.99 -17.08 14.03
N ARG A 1115 -19.14 -17.25 13.02
CA ARG A 1115 -19.35 -18.11 11.87
C ARG A 1115 -19.50 -19.54 12.35
N GLU A 1116 -20.45 -20.24 11.78
CA GLU A 1116 -20.59 -21.67 11.97
C GLU A 1116 -19.42 -22.41 11.29
N ASP A 1117 -18.68 -23.19 12.07
CA ASP A 1117 -17.53 -23.98 11.60
C ASP A 1117 -17.84 -25.48 11.63
N ILE A 1118 -18.40 -25.97 10.51
CA ILE A 1118 -18.64 -27.40 10.30
C ILE A 1118 -17.33 -28.06 9.86
N ARG A 1119 -16.63 -28.63 10.82
CA ARG A 1119 -15.29 -29.21 10.63
C ARG A 1119 -15.36 -30.72 10.39
N LEU A 1120 -15.02 -31.16 9.18
CA LEU A 1120 -15.14 -32.56 8.74
C LEU A 1120 -13.85 -33.13 8.16
N LEU A 1121 -13.59 -34.42 8.38
CA LEU A 1121 -12.70 -35.24 7.56
C LEU A 1121 -13.45 -35.79 6.33
N ALA A 1122 -12.71 -36.17 5.28
CA ALA A 1122 -13.31 -36.74 4.08
C ALA A 1122 -14.21 -37.97 4.35
N ALA A 1123 -13.82 -38.83 5.31
CA ALA A 1123 -14.62 -39.98 5.72
C ALA A 1123 -15.93 -39.59 6.43
N GLN A 1124 -15.95 -38.47 7.16
CA GLN A 1124 -17.18 -37.95 7.80
C GLN A 1124 -18.05 -37.24 6.77
N LEU A 1125 -17.44 -36.54 5.81
CA LEU A 1125 -18.15 -35.93 4.70
C LEU A 1125 -18.92 -37.00 3.91
N GLN A 1126 -18.30 -38.14 3.62
CA GLN A 1126 -18.90 -39.26 2.87
C GLN A 1126 -20.29 -39.67 3.36
N THR A 1127 -20.56 -39.58 4.67
CA THR A 1127 -21.83 -40.02 5.27
C THR A 1127 -22.95 -38.97 5.19
N LEU A 1128 -22.66 -37.74 4.76
CA LEU A 1128 -23.61 -36.62 4.74
C LEU A 1128 -24.38 -36.52 3.43
N ASP A 1129 -25.02 -37.63 3.05
CA ASP A 1129 -25.69 -37.76 1.77
C ASP A 1129 -27.00 -36.94 1.70
N ALA A 1130 -27.04 -35.97 0.79
CA ALA A 1130 -28.23 -35.16 0.53
C ALA A 1130 -29.25 -35.86 -0.40
N GLN A 1131 -28.81 -36.81 -1.23
CA GLN A 1131 -29.67 -37.58 -2.13
C GLN A 1131 -29.26 -39.05 -2.08
N GLU A 1132 -30.13 -39.89 -1.52
CA GLU A 1132 -29.86 -41.29 -1.23
C GLU A 1132 -29.06 -42.02 -2.33
N GLY A 1133 -27.88 -42.50 -1.95
CA GLY A 1133 -26.97 -43.27 -2.81
C GLY A 1133 -26.02 -42.41 -3.68
N LYS A 1134 -26.08 -41.08 -3.60
CA LYS A 1134 -25.23 -40.19 -4.42
C LYS A 1134 -24.10 -39.53 -3.65
N GLY A 1135 -24.17 -39.56 -2.31
CA GLY A 1135 -23.23 -38.88 -1.42
C GLY A 1135 -23.25 -37.35 -1.57
N PRO A 1136 -22.42 -36.63 -0.79
CA PRO A 1136 -22.22 -35.20 -0.96
C PRO A 1136 -21.77 -34.84 -2.38
N GLN A 1137 -22.35 -33.78 -2.94
CA GLN A 1137 -22.10 -33.40 -4.34
C GLN A 1137 -21.42 -32.05 -4.43
N LYS A 1138 -20.30 -31.97 -5.17
CA LYS A 1138 -19.70 -30.69 -5.52
C LYS A 1138 -20.62 -29.92 -6.48
N VAL A 1139 -20.89 -28.66 -6.18
CA VAL A 1139 -21.81 -27.83 -6.98
C VAL A 1139 -21.15 -26.53 -7.43
N TRP A 1140 -21.62 -26.04 -8.57
CA TRP A 1140 -21.39 -24.68 -9.03
C TRP A 1140 -22.66 -23.86 -8.86
N ILE A 1141 -22.52 -22.67 -8.27
CA ILE A 1141 -23.60 -21.71 -8.06
C ILE A 1141 -23.30 -20.44 -8.87
N GLY A 1142 -24.18 -20.08 -9.79
CA GLY A 1142 -24.09 -18.85 -10.57
C GLY A 1142 -24.63 -17.62 -9.82
N PRO A 1143 -24.43 -16.41 -10.37
CA PRO A 1143 -24.74 -15.15 -9.67
C PRO A 1143 -26.21 -14.97 -9.27
N LEU A 1144 -27.14 -15.67 -9.94
CA LEU A 1144 -28.58 -15.61 -9.68
C LEU A 1144 -29.07 -16.76 -8.80
N GLY A 1145 -28.14 -17.52 -8.20
CA GLY A 1145 -28.43 -18.72 -7.44
C GLY A 1145 -28.74 -19.94 -8.30
N ASP A 1146 -28.43 -19.89 -9.59
CA ASP A 1146 -28.52 -21.03 -10.52
C ASP A 1146 -27.53 -22.13 -10.15
N GLN A 1147 -27.98 -23.39 -10.15
CA GLN A 1147 -27.26 -24.52 -9.55
C GLN A 1147 -26.86 -25.53 -10.63
N LYS A 1148 -25.62 -26.03 -10.57
CA LYS A 1148 -25.14 -27.13 -11.42
C LYS A 1148 -24.31 -28.11 -10.61
N ILE A 1149 -24.72 -29.37 -10.56
CA ILE A 1149 -23.91 -30.45 -9.99
C ILE A 1149 -22.71 -30.73 -10.90
N LEU A 1150 -21.52 -30.84 -10.32
CA LEU A 1150 -20.28 -31.11 -11.04
C LEU A 1150 -19.94 -32.61 -10.90
N ALA A 1151 -20.32 -33.40 -11.91
CA ALA A 1151 -19.91 -34.80 -12.00
C ALA A 1151 -18.44 -34.90 -12.43
N ARG A 1152 -17.57 -35.37 -11.52
CA ARG A 1152 -16.10 -35.50 -11.70
C ARG A 1152 -15.37 -34.18 -12.06
N ASP A 1153 -15.37 -33.24 -11.10
CA ASP A 1153 -14.57 -31.99 -10.99
C ASP A 1153 -13.85 -31.44 -12.23
#